data_AF-A0A812TRX2-F1
#
_entry.id   AF-A0A812TRX2-F1
#
_cell.length_a   1.000
_cell.length_b   1.000
_cell.length_c   1.000
_cell.angle_alpha   90.00
_cell.angle_beta   90.00
_cell.angle_gamma   90.00
#
_symmetry.space_group_name_H-M   'P 1'
#
loop_
_entity.id
_entity.type
_entity.pdbx_description
1 polymer ?
#
loop_
_entity_poly.entity_id
_entity_poly.type
_entity_poly.pdbx_seq_one_letter_code
_entity_poly.pdbx_strand_id
1 'polypeptide(L)'
;MSNWIGWKDGMDSGPLVSVGVPTVLPGLDEALYREAEERKHRQQLREHEAWLSALQQSQPKLGRTSKALCHARLERELRAVFCKCAQQCYVELPGQSHMLAVPRSRLGDVLEAMDFLSAHDEKVFCEKLALLLDREETGMIQLSRLLDFVLTALDTVSHQPDRPSPSLTPLSLEDECFNQLEWQLSKAFTRMLSNRHCRATTQSCHRRTTEREVREASQEDVPTPRRRLQRPLSARNYREKCGGKPVSRCHLLYHQAIFAAREGAQLEDEIKHLKDLEEMRECTFKPQLVSSFRSFRPSLRPQVRNFDSTVARMKNAHKQHEEKRDRSNRIPSGENYERLRRLGMQPFSCAFRERSIRPQLLVYVDVKVGPGRTGRIGVHEGDDLAKLSRNFAKTFQLDKSAQERLEQHLLQACDQDVDAEYLKKTTQEYVLASSEKLSTPEVSGYDFNKGVDFNEILSSFSSTGFQATNLAKAIEEVNRMLDWSLADDPVPDDEVDEFKTEEERRKVKTKIWLSYTSNLISSGLRECLRFLAQHSMVQVMISTAGGIEEDIIKCLAPTHLGEFALDGTGLRRRGINRIGNLLAPNDNYCLFEDWIMKILNAMHDEQENDGVVWSPSKMIHRFGKEINHPASVCYWAYRNNIPLFCPAITDGSIGDMLYFHSYKRSGFVVDLVQDIRRVNDEAMKARKTGVIVLGGGLVKHHCMNANLMRNGADFVVYVNTAQEFDGSDSGARPDEAVSWGKIRMDARPVKVGPKRSVLCFVFCLERAKVLNQARARDGL
;
A
#
# COMPACT_ATOMS: atom_id res chain seq x y z
N MET A 1 -39.24 -12.57 -22.08
CA MET A 1 -40.55 -12.09 -22.56
C MET A 1 -41.43 -11.82 -21.34
N SER A 2 -42.34 -10.86 -21.43
CA SER A 2 -42.91 -10.02 -20.38
C SER A 2 -43.77 -10.74 -19.30
N ASN A 3 -43.26 -10.82 -18.06
CA ASN A 3 -44.01 -11.23 -16.86
C ASN A 3 -44.64 -10.03 -16.11
N TRP A 4 -45.13 -9.03 -16.86
CA TRP A 4 -45.82 -7.87 -16.29
C TRP A 4 -47.18 -7.77 -16.96
N ILE A 5 -48.25 -7.79 -16.17
CA ILE A 5 -49.60 -7.53 -16.67
C ILE A 5 -49.71 -6.00 -16.82
N GLY A 6 -49.70 -5.50 -18.06
CA GLY A 6 -49.87 -4.09 -18.38
C GLY A 6 -51.28 -3.77 -18.85
N TRP A 7 -51.81 -2.59 -18.50
CA TRP A 7 -53.16 -2.17 -18.88
C TRP A 7 -53.14 -0.91 -19.77
N LYS A 8 -53.92 -0.96 -20.85
CA LYS A 8 -54.49 0.17 -21.60
C LYS A 8 -55.98 -0.13 -21.73
N ASP A 9 -56.84 0.74 -21.20
CA ASP A 9 -58.11 1.14 -21.82
C ASP A 9 -58.82 2.21 -20.97
N GLY A 10 -59.38 3.21 -21.68
CA GLY A 10 -60.48 4.05 -21.20
C GLY A 10 -60.14 5.21 -20.26
N MET A 11 -60.10 6.42 -20.84
CA MET A 11 -60.24 7.75 -20.22
C MET A 11 -60.39 7.81 -18.68
N ASP A 12 -59.29 8.00 -17.95
CA ASP A 12 -59.20 8.91 -16.81
C ASP A 12 -57.72 9.15 -16.44
N SER A 13 -57.37 10.42 -16.19
CA SER A 13 -56.00 10.92 -16.04
C SER A 13 -55.39 10.64 -14.65
N GLY A 14 -55.10 9.37 -14.36
CA GLY A 14 -54.34 8.93 -13.17
C GLY A 14 -53.04 8.16 -13.49
N PRO A 15 -52.05 8.08 -12.56
CA PRO A 15 -50.77 7.40 -12.80
C PRO A 15 -50.93 5.88 -13.02
N LEU A 16 -50.24 5.35 -14.04
CA LEU A 16 -50.23 3.91 -14.39
C LEU A 16 -49.53 3.08 -13.31
N VAL A 17 -50.24 2.14 -12.67
CA VAL A 17 -49.69 1.17 -11.70
C VAL A 17 -49.73 -0.23 -12.29
N SER A 18 -48.62 -0.97 -12.27
CA SER A 18 -48.56 -2.37 -12.72
C SER A 18 -47.99 -3.29 -11.65
N VAL A 19 -48.61 -4.45 -11.45
CA VAL A 19 -48.23 -5.45 -10.44
C VAL A 19 -47.51 -6.61 -11.14
N GLY A 20 -46.33 -6.99 -10.64
CA GLY A 20 -45.55 -8.12 -11.14
C GLY A 20 -46.10 -9.47 -10.67
N VAL A 21 -45.70 -10.56 -11.33
CA VAL A 21 -46.11 -11.93 -10.95
C VAL A 21 -45.61 -12.27 -9.53
N PRO A 22 -46.46 -12.87 -8.67
CA PRO A 22 -46.04 -13.34 -7.35
C PRO A 22 -44.82 -14.26 -7.44
N THR A 23 -43.75 -13.92 -6.73
CA THR A 23 -42.55 -14.76 -6.67
C THR A 23 -42.60 -15.51 -5.34
N VAL A 24 -42.98 -16.79 -5.38
CA VAL A 24 -42.75 -17.67 -4.25
C VAL A 24 -41.40 -18.34 -4.46
N LEU A 25 -40.47 -18.08 -3.55
CA LEU A 25 -39.09 -18.54 -3.68
C LEU A 25 -38.84 -19.76 -2.82
N PRO A 26 -38.62 -20.92 -3.46
CA PRO A 26 -37.51 -21.79 -3.13
C PRO A 26 -36.35 -21.44 -4.08
N GLY A 27 -35.31 -20.83 -3.50
CA GLY A 27 -33.94 -20.80 -4.01
C GLY A 27 -33.70 -20.40 -5.46
N LEU A 28 -33.24 -19.17 -5.71
CA LEU A 28 -32.22 -18.95 -6.73
C LEU A 28 -31.43 -17.66 -6.51
N ASP A 29 -30.12 -17.85 -6.63
CA ASP A 29 -29.00 -17.01 -6.22
C ASP A 29 -28.76 -15.82 -7.19
N GLU A 30 -29.23 -15.87 -8.43
CA GLU A 30 -28.90 -14.89 -9.48
C GLU A 30 -29.33 -13.43 -9.17
N ALA A 31 -30.50 -13.21 -8.57
CA ALA A 31 -30.96 -11.87 -8.23
C ALA A 31 -30.23 -11.30 -7.01
N LEU A 32 -29.84 -12.16 -6.06
CA LEU A 32 -29.05 -11.77 -4.88
C LEU A 32 -27.61 -11.40 -5.28
N TYR A 33 -27.02 -12.11 -6.25
CA TYR A 33 -25.70 -11.76 -6.79
C TYR A 33 -25.74 -10.47 -7.60
N ARG A 34 -26.74 -10.24 -8.45
CA ARG A 34 -26.88 -8.93 -9.14
C ARG A 34 -27.16 -7.80 -8.17
N GLU A 35 -28.00 -8.02 -7.16
CA GLU A 35 -28.29 -7.00 -6.15
C GLU A 35 -27.08 -6.77 -5.22
N ALA A 36 -26.27 -7.80 -4.96
CA ALA A 36 -24.99 -7.70 -4.24
C ALA A 36 -23.93 -6.99 -5.07
N GLU A 37 -23.85 -7.24 -6.38
CA GLU A 37 -22.98 -6.52 -7.32
C GLU A 37 -23.41 -5.08 -7.47
N GLU A 38 -24.70 -4.78 -7.56
CA GLU A 38 -25.21 -3.41 -7.55
C GLU A 38 -25.00 -2.73 -6.18
N ARG A 39 -25.09 -3.46 -5.07
CA ARG A 39 -24.73 -2.93 -3.74
C ARG A 39 -23.24 -2.67 -3.62
N LYS A 40 -22.39 -3.56 -4.16
CA LYS A 40 -20.94 -3.43 -4.23
C LYS A 40 -20.55 -2.28 -5.14
N HIS A 41 -21.22 -2.12 -6.28
CA HIS A 41 -20.99 -1.01 -7.21
C HIS A 41 -21.46 0.32 -6.61
N ARG A 42 -22.62 0.36 -5.96
CA ARG A 42 -23.07 1.54 -5.18
C ARG A 42 -22.15 1.85 -3.99
N GLN A 43 -21.56 0.83 -3.38
CA GLN A 43 -20.60 1.01 -2.30
C GLN A 43 -19.26 1.51 -2.83
N GLN A 44 -18.76 0.99 -3.95
CA GLN A 44 -17.58 1.48 -4.64
C GLN A 44 -17.77 2.91 -5.15
N LEU A 45 -18.94 3.26 -5.68
CA LEU A 45 -19.29 4.64 -6.04
C LEU A 45 -19.31 5.54 -4.82
N ARG A 46 -19.90 5.11 -3.69
CA ARG A 46 -19.89 5.89 -2.44
C ARG A 46 -18.49 5.99 -1.82
N GLU A 47 -17.67 4.96 -1.92
CA GLU A 47 -16.29 4.95 -1.46
C GLU A 47 -15.42 5.81 -2.36
N HIS A 48 -15.67 5.83 -3.67
CA HIS A 48 -15.02 6.71 -4.63
C HIS A 48 -15.46 8.16 -4.44
N GLU A 49 -16.75 8.43 -4.24
CA GLU A 49 -17.29 9.75 -3.88
C GLU A 49 -16.78 10.21 -2.50
N ALA A 50 -16.70 9.32 -1.52
CA ALA A 50 -16.15 9.62 -0.20
C ALA A 50 -14.64 9.81 -0.26
N TRP A 51 -13.93 9.07 -1.10
CA TRP A 51 -12.50 9.26 -1.38
C TRP A 51 -12.26 10.57 -2.10
N LEU A 52 -13.06 10.93 -3.10
CA LEU A 52 -13.04 12.25 -3.75
C LEU A 52 -13.37 13.36 -2.74
N SER A 53 -14.37 13.17 -1.89
CA SER A 53 -14.75 14.14 -0.85
C SER A 53 -13.68 14.26 0.23
N ALA A 54 -13.02 13.17 0.61
CA ALA A 54 -11.88 13.15 1.52
C ALA A 54 -10.64 13.80 0.88
N LEU A 55 -10.40 13.59 -0.41
CA LEU A 55 -9.34 14.24 -1.19
C LEU A 55 -9.58 15.76 -1.31
N GLN A 56 -10.85 16.15 -1.44
CA GLN A 56 -11.32 17.54 -1.45
C GLN A 56 -11.29 18.19 -0.06
N GLN A 57 -11.33 17.38 1.01
CA GLN A 57 -11.18 17.79 2.41
C GLN A 57 -9.72 17.75 2.90
N SER A 58 -8.86 16.94 2.29
CA SER A 58 -7.43 16.80 2.61
C SER A 58 -6.55 17.84 1.93
N GLN A 59 -7.10 18.64 1.00
CA GLN A 59 -6.46 19.83 0.46
C GLN A 59 -6.50 20.95 1.53
N PRO A 60 -5.36 21.47 2.02
CA PRO A 60 -5.34 22.52 3.02
C PRO A 60 -5.98 23.79 2.46
N LYS A 61 -7.26 24.04 2.78
CA LYS A 61 -7.94 25.28 2.41
C LYS A 61 -7.38 26.42 3.25
N LEU A 62 -6.45 27.20 2.68
CA LEU A 62 -6.02 28.46 3.28
C LEU A 62 -7.24 29.37 3.47
N GLY A 63 -7.51 29.76 4.72
CA GLY A 63 -8.58 30.71 5.03
C GLY A 63 -8.36 32.05 4.32
N ARG A 64 -9.42 32.84 4.10
CA ARG A 64 -9.36 34.13 3.37
C ARG A 64 -8.28 35.07 3.92
N THR A 65 -8.09 35.09 5.24
CA THR A 65 -7.05 35.90 5.90
C THR A 65 -5.63 35.39 5.61
N SER A 66 -5.44 34.07 5.57
CA SER A 66 -4.16 33.44 5.24
C SER A 66 -3.80 33.63 3.76
N LYS A 67 -4.79 33.54 2.85
CA LYS A 67 -4.61 33.90 1.43
C LYS A 67 -4.17 35.36 1.27
N ALA A 68 -4.82 36.30 1.96
CA ALA A 68 -4.44 37.72 1.90
C ALA A 68 -2.99 37.97 2.40
N LEU A 69 -2.57 37.29 3.48
CA LEU A 69 -1.19 37.34 3.98
C LEU A 69 -0.19 36.76 2.98
N CYS A 70 -0.53 35.65 2.32
CA CYS A 70 0.30 35.05 1.27
C CYS A 70 0.43 35.96 0.05
N HIS A 71 -0.67 36.59 -0.41
CA HIS A 71 -0.65 37.52 -1.54
C HIS A 71 0.21 38.75 -1.24
N ALA A 72 0.01 39.38 -0.07
CA ALA A 72 0.79 40.54 0.35
C ALA A 72 2.29 40.21 0.50
N ARG A 73 2.61 38.99 0.91
CA ARG A 73 3.99 38.52 1.02
C ARG A 73 4.63 38.27 -0.34
N LEU A 74 3.91 37.60 -1.25
CA LEU A 74 4.35 37.34 -2.62
C LEU A 74 4.62 38.65 -3.36
N GLU A 75 3.72 39.62 -3.24
CA GLU A 75 3.90 40.96 -3.80
C GLU A 75 5.19 41.62 -3.26
N ARG A 76 5.44 41.53 -1.95
CA ARG A 76 6.66 42.09 -1.33
C ARG A 76 7.93 41.43 -1.83
N GLU A 77 7.95 40.10 -1.95
CA GLU A 77 9.11 39.33 -2.41
C GLU A 77 9.38 39.58 -3.91
N LEU A 78 8.36 39.54 -4.77
CA LEU A 78 8.47 39.88 -6.19
C LEU A 78 8.96 41.32 -6.38
N ARG A 79 8.43 42.28 -5.63
CA ARG A 79 8.88 43.68 -5.70
C ARG A 79 10.35 43.82 -5.32
N ALA A 80 10.83 43.09 -4.30
CA ALA A 80 12.24 43.11 -3.90
C ALA A 80 13.16 42.53 -5.00
N VAL A 81 12.75 41.43 -5.63
CA VAL A 81 13.48 40.83 -6.75
C VAL A 81 13.48 41.75 -7.98
N PHE A 82 12.33 42.33 -8.33
CA PHE A 82 12.25 43.33 -9.41
C PHE A 82 13.13 44.54 -9.15
N CYS A 83 13.19 45.07 -7.92
CA CYS A 83 14.12 46.14 -7.56
C CYS A 83 15.58 45.74 -7.78
N LYS A 84 15.96 44.53 -7.35
CA LYS A 84 17.33 44.03 -7.49
C LYS A 84 17.73 43.82 -8.95
N CYS A 85 16.82 43.27 -9.77
CA CYS A 85 17.05 43.05 -11.20
C CYS A 85 16.99 44.36 -12.01
N ALA A 86 16.16 45.32 -11.62
CA ALA A 86 16.06 46.64 -12.27
C ALA A 86 17.26 47.56 -11.94
N GLN A 87 17.78 47.52 -10.70
CA GLN A 87 18.96 48.28 -10.29
C GLN A 87 20.23 47.91 -11.07
N GLN A 88 20.29 46.69 -11.61
CA GLN A 88 21.40 46.25 -12.46
C GLN A 88 21.32 46.81 -13.90
N CYS A 89 20.26 47.53 -14.27
CA CYS A 89 20.01 47.95 -15.66
C CYS A 89 19.47 49.39 -15.85
N TYR A 90 19.33 50.22 -14.80
CA TYR A 90 18.87 51.61 -14.95
C TYR A 90 19.90 52.66 -14.52
N VAL A 91 20.16 53.61 -15.42
CA VAL A 91 20.73 54.95 -15.15
C VAL A 91 19.55 55.90 -14.96
N GLU A 92 19.56 56.70 -13.89
CA GLU A 92 18.46 57.61 -13.53
C GLU A 92 18.12 58.60 -14.64
N LEU A 93 16.83 58.69 -15.01
CA LEU A 93 16.26 59.85 -15.69
C LEU A 93 15.26 60.52 -14.71
N PRO A 94 15.39 61.84 -14.44
CA PRO A 94 14.57 62.51 -13.44
C PRO A 94 13.18 62.84 -13.99
N GLY A 95 12.12 62.45 -13.27
CA GLY A 95 10.79 63.06 -13.43
C GLY A 95 9.62 62.17 -13.89
N GLN A 96 9.71 60.83 -13.80
CA GLN A 96 8.53 59.96 -13.99
C GLN A 96 8.29 59.04 -12.79
N SER A 97 7.07 59.07 -12.27
CA SER A 97 6.61 58.23 -11.16
C SER A 97 6.85 56.74 -11.46
N HIS A 98 7.63 56.11 -10.59
CA HIS A 98 8.18 54.77 -10.71
C HIS A 98 7.15 53.66 -10.99
N MET A 99 7.13 53.15 -12.23
CA MET A 99 6.65 51.80 -12.50
C MET A 99 7.84 50.84 -12.52
N LEU A 100 7.84 49.86 -11.62
CA LEU A 100 8.87 48.83 -11.57
C LEU A 100 8.72 47.90 -12.77
N ALA A 101 9.68 47.95 -13.68
CA ALA A 101 9.72 47.13 -14.88
C ALA A 101 11.12 46.55 -15.13
N VAL A 102 11.18 45.39 -15.77
CA VAL A 102 12.43 44.67 -16.09
C VAL A 102 12.43 44.32 -17.58
N PRO A 103 13.58 44.39 -18.28
CA PRO A 103 13.67 43.99 -19.69
C PRO A 103 13.26 42.53 -19.92
N ARG A 104 12.63 42.23 -21.06
CA ARG A 104 12.19 40.86 -21.43
C ARG A 104 13.29 39.81 -21.28
N SER A 105 14.53 40.15 -21.64
CA SER A 105 15.69 39.24 -21.58
C SER A 105 16.07 38.79 -20.17
N ARG A 106 15.62 39.50 -19.13
CA ARG A 106 15.94 39.24 -17.72
C ARG A 106 14.78 38.61 -16.94
N LEU A 107 13.67 38.26 -17.61
CA LEU A 107 12.55 37.56 -16.97
C LEU A 107 12.99 36.23 -16.35
N GLY A 108 13.88 35.50 -17.04
CA GLY A 108 14.44 34.25 -16.53
C GLY A 108 15.14 34.42 -15.18
N ASP A 109 15.94 35.48 -15.01
CA ASP A 109 16.66 35.76 -13.77
C ASP A 109 15.70 36.08 -12.61
N VAL A 110 14.58 36.77 -12.90
CA VAL A 110 13.53 37.09 -11.92
C VAL A 110 12.83 35.81 -11.44
N LEU A 111 12.50 34.91 -12.36
CA LEU A 111 11.83 33.65 -12.05
C LEU A 111 12.76 32.66 -11.34
N GLU A 112 14.04 32.61 -11.70
CA GLU A 112 15.06 31.84 -11.00
C GLU A 112 15.29 32.37 -9.57
N ALA A 113 15.35 33.69 -9.38
CA ALA A 113 15.52 34.30 -8.05
C ALA A 113 14.30 34.08 -7.13
N MET A 114 13.11 33.86 -7.70
CA MET A 114 11.90 33.46 -6.96
C MET A 114 11.80 31.95 -6.74
N ASP A 115 12.80 31.18 -7.19
CA ASP A 115 12.85 29.70 -7.14
C ASP A 115 11.68 29.05 -7.91
N PHE A 116 11.18 29.74 -8.95
CA PHE A 116 10.12 29.24 -9.84
C PHE A 116 10.65 28.38 -10.99
N LEU A 117 11.96 28.41 -11.26
CA LEU A 117 12.63 27.61 -12.31
C LEU A 117 13.77 26.80 -11.69
N SER A 118 13.95 25.54 -12.11
CA SER A 118 15.09 24.69 -11.73
C SER A 118 15.85 24.23 -12.98
N ALA A 119 16.94 24.94 -13.28
CA ALA A 119 17.99 24.68 -14.27
C ALA A 119 17.68 23.91 -15.59
N HIS A 120 17.95 24.62 -16.70
CA HIS A 120 18.44 24.19 -18.03
C HIS A 120 17.54 23.30 -18.91
N ASP A 121 16.33 23.78 -19.24
CA ASP A 121 15.79 23.75 -20.63
C ASP A 121 14.51 24.61 -20.79
N GLU A 122 14.55 25.87 -20.33
CA GLU A 122 13.36 26.75 -20.27
C GLU A 122 13.58 28.14 -20.89
N LYS A 123 14.55 28.29 -21.81
CA LYS A 123 14.74 29.56 -22.56
C LYS A 123 13.53 29.90 -23.43
N VAL A 124 13.03 28.93 -24.18
CA VAL A 124 11.85 29.09 -25.05
C VAL A 124 10.62 29.44 -24.22
N PHE A 125 10.50 28.90 -23.01
CA PHE A 125 9.42 29.20 -22.08
C PHE A 125 9.48 30.65 -21.58
N CYS A 126 10.66 31.12 -21.14
CA CYS A 126 10.84 32.49 -20.71
C CYS A 126 10.57 33.51 -21.83
N GLU A 127 10.94 33.19 -23.08
CA GLU A 127 10.67 34.02 -24.25
C GLU A 127 9.16 34.09 -24.56
N LYS A 128 8.45 32.95 -24.55
CA LYS A 128 6.99 32.90 -24.74
C LYS A 128 6.24 33.68 -23.65
N LEU A 129 6.65 33.52 -22.39
CA LEU A 129 6.04 34.23 -21.27
C LEU A 129 6.34 35.75 -21.30
N ALA A 130 7.55 36.14 -21.72
CA ALA A 130 7.91 37.54 -21.90
C ALA A 130 7.06 38.23 -22.98
N LEU A 131 6.77 37.52 -24.08
CA LEU A 131 5.85 38.02 -25.13
C LEU A 131 4.41 38.18 -24.60
N LEU A 132 3.95 37.25 -23.77
CA LEU A 132 2.61 37.29 -23.17
C LEU A 132 2.44 38.45 -22.18
N LEU A 133 3.47 38.74 -21.38
CA LEU A 133 3.42 39.78 -20.36
C LEU A 133 3.65 41.19 -20.90
N ASP A 134 4.21 41.33 -22.09
CA ASP A 134 4.45 42.59 -22.78
C ASP A 134 3.69 42.64 -24.12
N ARG A 135 2.35 42.56 -24.03
CA ARG A 135 1.43 42.61 -25.19
C ARG A 135 1.53 43.90 -26.02
N GLU A 136 2.10 44.96 -25.44
CA GLU A 136 2.24 46.28 -26.07
C GLU A 136 3.59 46.45 -26.78
N GLU A 137 4.42 45.40 -26.84
CA GLU A 137 5.74 45.39 -27.50
C GLU A 137 6.71 46.46 -27.00
N THR A 138 6.62 46.83 -25.73
CA THR A 138 7.44 47.90 -25.12
C THR A 138 8.87 47.46 -24.82
N GLY A 139 9.17 46.17 -24.90
CA GLY A 139 10.45 45.55 -24.51
C GLY A 139 10.61 45.38 -23.00
N MET A 140 9.61 45.78 -22.20
CA MET A 140 9.68 45.87 -20.74
C MET A 140 8.49 45.16 -20.09
N ILE A 141 8.75 44.38 -19.04
CA ILE A 141 7.73 43.65 -18.28
C ILE A 141 7.46 44.40 -16.99
N GLN A 142 6.20 44.81 -16.79
CA GLN A 142 5.76 45.50 -15.59
C GLN A 142 5.51 44.52 -14.44
N LEU A 143 5.90 44.90 -13.21
CA LEU A 143 5.67 44.11 -12.00
C LEU A 143 4.18 43.77 -11.80
N SER A 144 3.28 44.73 -12.04
CA SER A 144 1.83 44.53 -11.90
C SER A 144 1.31 43.44 -12.82
N ARG A 145 1.79 43.40 -14.08
CA ARG A 145 1.38 42.38 -15.06
C ARG A 145 1.81 40.97 -14.65
N LEU A 146 3.05 40.81 -14.19
CA LEU A 146 3.52 39.51 -13.70
C LEU A 146 2.81 39.11 -12.40
N LEU A 147 2.62 40.05 -11.47
CA LEU A 147 1.94 39.79 -10.21
C LEU A 147 0.48 39.36 -10.44
N ASP A 148 -0.28 40.08 -11.25
CA ASP A 148 -1.66 39.74 -11.59
C ASP A 148 -1.74 38.38 -12.29
N PHE A 149 -0.80 38.09 -13.19
CA PHE A 149 -0.72 36.80 -13.86
C PHE A 149 -0.47 35.64 -12.88
N VAL A 150 0.49 35.79 -11.95
CA VAL A 150 0.79 34.77 -10.94
C VAL A 150 -0.36 34.61 -9.93
N LEU A 151 -0.99 35.70 -9.49
CA LEU A 151 -2.14 35.64 -8.58
C LEU A 151 -3.35 34.98 -9.24
N THR A 152 -3.61 35.28 -10.51
CA THR A 152 -4.68 34.64 -11.27
C THR A 152 -4.44 33.14 -11.39
N ALA A 153 -3.22 32.72 -11.73
CA ALA A 153 -2.83 31.31 -11.80
C ALA A 153 -3.05 30.59 -10.45
N LEU A 154 -2.71 31.23 -9.33
CA LEU A 154 -2.87 30.68 -7.98
C LEU A 154 -4.34 30.51 -7.55
N ASP A 155 -5.25 31.38 -8.00
CA ASP A 155 -6.68 31.26 -7.67
C ASP A 155 -7.41 30.22 -8.54
N THR A 156 -6.96 29.97 -9.78
CA THR A 156 -7.49 28.86 -10.63
C THR A 156 -7.19 27.47 -10.07
N VAL A 157 -6.00 27.26 -9.47
CA VAL A 157 -5.60 25.98 -8.82
C VAL A 157 -6.55 25.57 -7.69
N SER A 158 -7.30 26.54 -7.11
CA SER A 158 -8.24 26.27 -6.02
C SER A 158 -9.60 25.74 -6.48
N HIS A 159 -9.93 25.73 -7.79
CA HIS A 159 -11.32 25.58 -8.25
C HIS A 159 -11.65 24.58 -9.36
N GLN A 160 -10.74 23.77 -9.92
CA GLN A 160 -11.12 22.70 -10.89
C GLN A 160 -10.28 21.41 -10.77
N PRO A 161 -10.87 20.25 -10.39
CA PRO A 161 -10.21 18.95 -10.50
C PRO A 161 -10.55 18.16 -11.78
N ASP A 162 -11.49 18.64 -12.60
CA ASP A 162 -11.95 17.91 -13.80
C ASP A 162 -11.55 18.62 -15.09
N ARG A 163 -10.42 18.23 -15.68
CA ARG A 163 -10.28 18.20 -17.13
C ARG A 163 -10.10 16.75 -17.58
N PRO A 164 -10.92 16.22 -18.50
CA PRO A 164 -10.64 14.95 -19.15
C PRO A 164 -9.35 15.08 -19.98
N SER A 165 -8.66 13.97 -20.16
CA SER A 165 -7.47 13.81 -21.03
C SER A 165 -7.67 14.45 -22.42
N PRO A 166 -6.59 14.97 -23.04
CA PRO A 166 -6.67 15.96 -24.10
C PRO A 166 -7.42 15.45 -25.32
N SER A 167 -8.49 16.16 -25.70
CA SER A 167 -9.04 16.08 -27.04
C SER A 167 -8.01 16.64 -28.05
N LEU A 168 -7.92 16.01 -29.22
CA LEU A 168 -7.06 16.33 -30.37
C LEU A 168 -7.37 17.70 -31.01
N THR A 169 -7.24 18.79 -30.26
CA THR A 169 -7.32 20.17 -30.74
C THR A 169 -6.06 20.91 -30.31
N PRO A 170 -5.35 21.64 -31.21
CA PRO A 170 -4.16 22.38 -30.82
C PRO A 170 -4.54 23.42 -29.76
N LEU A 171 -3.93 23.33 -28.58
CA LEU A 171 -4.09 24.33 -27.53
C LEU A 171 -3.50 25.67 -28.00
N SER A 172 -4.10 26.78 -27.59
CA SER A 172 -3.51 28.11 -27.87
C SER A 172 -2.19 28.25 -27.12
N LEU A 173 -1.26 29.06 -27.64
CA LEU A 173 0.03 29.30 -27.01
C LEU A 173 -0.12 29.84 -25.57
N GLU A 174 -1.20 30.57 -25.30
CA GLU A 174 -1.53 31.07 -23.96
C GLU A 174 -1.93 29.93 -23.01
N ASP A 175 -2.74 28.97 -23.48
CA ASP A 175 -3.16 27.82 -22.68
C ASP A 175 -1.99 26.89 -22.34
N GLU A 176 -1.05 26.71 -23.28
CA GLU A 176 0.14 25.88 -23.08
C GLU A 176 1.08 26.49 -22.03
N CYS A 177 1.29 27.81 -22.08
CA CYS A 177 2.09 28.53 -21.07
C CYS A 177 1.41 28.54 -19.69
N PHE A 178 0.08 28.66 -19.66
CA PHE A 178 -0.70 28.68 -18.42
C PHE A 178 -0.65 27.33 -17.69
N ASN A 179 -0.87 26.22 -18.40
CA ASN A 179 -0.85 24.87 -17.82
C ASN A 179 0.54 24.48 -17.28
N GLN A 180 1.61 24.88 -17.98
CA GLN A 180 2.98 24.57 -17.56
C GLN A 180 3.41 25.38 -16.33
N LEU A 181 3.00 26.65 -16.24
CA LEU A 181 3.27 27.50 -15.08
C LEU A 181 2.43 27.09 -13.86
N GLU A 182 1.18 26.66 -14.06
CA GLU A 182 0.29 26.15 -13.01
C GLU A 182 0.92 24.95 -12.27
N TRP A 183 1.53 24.03 -13.02
CA TRP A 183 2.24 22.88 -12.47
C TRP A 183 3.50 23.26 -11.67
N GLN A 184 4.28 24.24 -12.15
CA GLN A 184 5.49 24.71 -11.46
C GLN A 184 5.17 25.50 -10.18
N LEU A 185 4.14 26.36 -10.20
CA LEU A 185 3.69 27.12 -9.03
C LEU A 185 3.16 26.21 -7.91
N SER A 186 2.47 25.12 -8.26
CA SER A 186 2.00 24.12 -7.28
C SER A 186 3.17 23.43 -6.54
N LYS A 187 4.26 23.12 -7.26
CA LYS A 187 5.49 22.58 -6.66
C LYS A 187 6.23 23.61 -5.81
N ALA A 188 6.37 24.85 -6.28
CA ALA A 188 7.04 25.92 -5.57
C ALA A 188 6.30 26.29 -4.27
N PHE A 189 4.96 26.33 -4.29
CA PHE A 189 4.16 26.62 -3.09
C PHE A 189 4.24 25.49 -2.05
N THR A 190 4.25 24.23 -2.51
CA THR A 190 4.47 23.06 -1.64
C THR A 190 5.89 23.08 -1.02
N ARG A 191 6.90 23.52 -1.77
CA ARG A 191 8.26 23.78 -1.27
C ARG A 191 8.31 24.94 -0.29
N MET A 192 7.59 26.03 -0.55
CA MET A 192 7.56 27.21 0.33
C MET A 192 6.90 26.89 1.69
N LEU A 193 5.88 26.02 1.69
CA LEU A 193 5.22 25.52 2.90
C LEU A 193 6.11 24.50 3.66
N SER A 194 6.83 23.62 2.96
CA SER A 194 7.68 22.59 3.58
C SER A 194 9.04 23.13 4.06
N ASN A 195 9.69 24.04 3.33
CA ASN A 195 11.03 24.56 3.63
C ASN A 195 11.08 25.62 4.74
N ARG A 196 9.97 25.95 5.40
CA ARG A 196 9.97 26.87 6.56
C ARG A 196 9.52 26.24 7.88
N HIS A 197 9.40 24.90 7.93
CA HIS A 197 9.49 24.13 9.18
C HIS A 197 10.92 23.66 9.49
N CYS A 198 11.90 23.95 8.63
CA CYS A 198 13.30 23.59 8.83
C CYS A 198 14.25 24.80 8.67
N ARG A 199 14.71 25.31 9.82
CA ARG A 199 15.87 26.19 10.11
C ARG A 199 15.71 27.71 10.15
N ALA A 200 15.97 28.24 11.34
CA ALA A 200 16.98 29.26 11.58
C ALA A 200 17.86 28.86 12.79
N THR A 201 18.96 28.14 12.55
CA THR A 201 20.16 28.22 13.40
C THR A 201 21.13 29.13 12.67
N THR A 202 21.26 30.35 13.17
CA THR A 202 22.23 31.34 12.72
C THR A 202 23.65 30.93 13.09
N GLN A 203 24.57 31.23 12.17
CA GLN A 203 26.00 31.35 12.42
C GLN A 203 26.27 32.14 13.72
N SER A 204 27.12 31.61 14.60
CA SER A 204 27.91 32.45 15.50
C SER A 204 29.37 32.05 15.45
N CYS A 205 30.14 32.94 14.83
CA CYS A 205 31.58 33.05 14.91
C CYS A 205 32.06 33.09 16.36
N HIS A 206 33.22 32.48 16.61
CA HIS A 206 33.97 32.53 17.87
C HIS A 206 34.22 33.97 18.36
N ARG A 207 33.91 34.23 19.64
CA ARG A 207 34.76 35.09 20.49
C ARG A 207 34.62 34.72 21.97
N ARG A 208 35.79 34.52 22.58
CA ARG A 208 36.08 34.25 24.00
C ARG A 208 35.58 35.38 24.91
N THR A 209 35.19 35.03 26.15
CA THR A 209 35.65 35.57 27.47
C THR A 209 34.68 35.10 28.57
N THR A 210 35.07 34.15 29.43
CA THR A 210 35.60 34.29 30.82
C THR A 210 34.53 34.31 31.93
N GLU A 211 34.71 33.36 32.85
CA GLU A 211 34.50 33.40 34.31
C GLU A 211 33.11 33.45 34.95
N ARG A 212 32.94 32.49 35.89
CA ARG A 212 32.25 32.54 37.22
C ARG A 212 30.77 32.95 37.22
N GLU A 213 29.87 32.29 37.95
CA GLU A 213 29.96 31.98 39.37
C GLU A 213 28.81 31.03 39.78
N VAL A 214 29.09 30.17 40.76
CA VAL A 214 28.12 29.34 41.48
C VAL A 214 27.21 30.22 42.32
N ARG A 215 25.88 30.04 42.24
CA ARG A 215 24.96 30.24 43.38
C ARG A 215 23.79 29.27 43.34
N GLU A 216 23.73 28.45 44.38
CA GLU A 216 22.54 27.74 44.85
C GLU A 216 21.42 28.73 45.20
N ALA A 217 20.19 28.39 44.85
CA ALA A 217 18.99 28.86 45.57
C ALA A 217 17.81 27.92 45.29
N SER A 218 17.49 27.14 46.32
CA SER A 218 16.15 26.77 46.81
C SER A 218 15.10 26.17 45.87
N GLN A 219 14.77 24.92 46.20
CA GLN A 219 13.49 24.26 46.00
C GLN A 219 12.29 25.19 46.17
N GLU A 220 11.43 25.26 45.16
CA GLU A 220 9.98 25.25 45.34
C GLU A 220 9.40 24.09 44.51
N ASP A 221 9.02 23.03 45.22
CA ASP A 221 8.27 21.90 44.68
C ASP A 221 6.90 22.40 44.20
N VAL A 222 6.67 22.39 42.88
CA VAL A 222 5.32 22.39 42.33
C VAL A 222 4.83 20.94 42.32
N PRO A 223 3.76 20.60 43.05
CA PRO A 223 3.33 19.22 43.18
C PRO A 223 2.74 18.75 41.86
N THR A 224 3.48 17.95 41.10
CA THR A 224 2.91 17.20 39.98
C THR A 224 1.98 16.14 40.56
N PRO A 225 0.68 16.11 40.26
CA PRO A 225 -0.18 15.06 40.74
C PRO A 225 0.23 13.77 40.04
N ARG A 226 1.01 12.91 40.71
CA ARG A 226 1.15 11.50 40.34
C ARG A 226 -0.21 10.83 40.54
N ARG A 227 -1.10 10.95 39.55
CA ARG A 227 -2.25 10.04 39.43
C ARG A 227 -1.70 8.68 38.99
N ARG A 228 -1.71 7.72 39.92
CA ARG A 228 -1.53 6.29 39.60
C ARG A 228 -2.40 5.94 38.40
N LEU A 229 -1.80 5.56 37.28
CA LEU A 229 -2.47 4.85 36.20
C LEU A 229 -3.19 3.64 36.82
N GLN A 230 -4.52 3.70 36.89
CA GLN A 230 -5.31 2.55 37.30
C GLN A 230 -5.23 1.52 36.17
N ARG A 231 -4.61 0.37 36.46
CA ARG A 231 -4.60 -0.77 35.55
C ARG A 231 -6.04 -1.16 35.16
N PRO A 232 -6.27 -1.64 33.93
CA PRO A 232 -7.58 -2.10 33.51
C PRO A 232 -8.09 -3.19 34.47
N LEU A 233 -9.36 -3.10 34.86
CA LEU A 233 -9.98 -4.05 35.79
C LEU A 233 -9.85 -5.47 35.23
N SER A 234 -9.20 -6.35 35.98
CA SER A 234 -9.20 -7.78 35.66
C SER A 234 -10.62 -8.34 35.77
N ALA A 235 -10.91 -9.43 35.04
CA ALA A 235 -12.22 -10.11 35.08
C ALA A 235 -12.68 -10.49 36.50
N ARG A 236 -11.75 -10.58 37.46
CA ARG A 236 -12.03 -10.88 38.87
C ARG A 236 -12.69 -9.70 39.60
N ASN A 237 -12.24 -8.47 39.35
CA ASN A 237 -12.73 -7.27 40.06
C ASN A 237 -14.10 -6.78 39.58
N TYR A 238 -14.52 -7.17 38.37
CA TYR A 238 -15.86 -6.85 37.84
C TYR A 238 -16.94 -7.80 38.40
N ARG A 239 -16.55 -9.00 38.85
CA ARG A 239 -17.47 -10.01 39.39
C ARG A 239 -18.05 -9.63 40.75
N GLU A 240 -17.30 -8.87 41.55
CA GLU A 240 -17.73 -8.39 42.89
C GLU A 240 -18.72 -7.22 42.82
N LYS A 241 -18.66 -6.38 41.78
CA LYS A 241 -19.58 -5.23 41.64
C LYS A 241 -20.91 -5.53 40.95
N CYS A 242 -21.01 -6.63 40.21
CA CYS A 242 -22.18 -6.96 39.38
C CYS A 242 -22.92 -8.25 39.80
N GLY A 243 -22.90 -8.59 41.08
CA GLY A 243 -23.80 -9.59 41.66
C GLY A 243 -23.76 -10.97 40.97
N GLY A 244 -22.57 -11.47 40.65
CA GLY A 244 -22.37 -12.88 40.29
C GLY A 244 -22.85 -13.35 38.91
N LYS A 245 -23.35 -12.48 38.01
CA LYS A 245 -23.72 -12.92 36.63
C LYS A 245 -22.52 -12.98 35.68
N PRO A 246 -22.38 -14.02 34.84
CA PRO A 246 -21.27 -14.15 33.90
C PRO A 246 -21.37 -13.09 32.79
N VAL A 247 -20.32 -12.27 32.65
CA VAL A 247 -20.25 -11.18 31.65
C VAL A 247 -19.72 -11.73 30.32
N SER A 248 -20.48 -11.53 29.24
CA SER A 248 -20.09 -11.91 27.87
C SER A 248 -18.81 -11.19 27.42
N ARG A 249 -17.94 -11.90 26.69
CA ARG A 249 -16.67 -11.37 26.11
C ARG A 249 -16.90 -10.10 25.29
N CYS A 250 -18.01 -10.01 24.56
CA CYS A 250 -18.35 -8.83 23.76
C CYS A 250 -18.67 -7.60 24.63
N HIS A 251 -19.24 -7.82 25.82
CA HIS A 251 -19.53 -6.75 26.76
C HIS A 251 -18.23 -6.21 27.40
N LEU A 252 -17.28 -7.09 27.68
CA LEU A 252 -15.94 -6.71 28.15
C LEU A 252 -15.16 -5.90 27.10
N LEU A 253 -15.21 -6.32 25.84
CA LEU A 253 -14.57 -5.61 24.72
C LEU A 253 -15.22 -4.24 24.46
N TYR A 254 -16.54 -4.13 24.60
CA TYR A 254 -17.24 -2.86 24.47
C TYR A 254 -16.82 -1.84 25.53
N HIS A 255 -16.72 -2.27 26.80
CA HIS A 255 -16.25 -1.38 27.88
C HIS A 255 -14.76 -1.04 27.75
N GLN A 256 -13.92 -1.95 27.24
CA GLN A 256 -12.53 -1.63 26.90
C GLN A 256 -12.42 -0.60 25.78
N ALA A 257 -13.26 -0.69 24.75
CA ALA A 257 -13.28 0.27 23.65
C ALA A 257 -13.73 1.66 24.12
N ILE A 258 -14.74 1.74 24.99
CA ILE A 258 -15.18 3.01 25.59
C ILE A 258 -14.09 3.61 26.50
N PHE A 259 -13.40 2.77 27.26
CA PHE A 259 -12.31 3.23 28.12
C PHE A 259 -11.14 3.78 27.29
N ALA A 260 -10.72 3.05 26.24
CA ALA A 260 -9.67 3.49 25.32
C ALA A 260 -10.05 4.79 24.57
N ALA A 261 -11.31 4.94 24.17
CA ALA A 261 -11.80 6.16 23.51
C ALA A 261 -11.79 7.37 24.47
N ARG A 262 -12.12 7.17 25.75
CA ARG A 262 -12.05 8.22 26.77
C ARG A 262 -10.63 8.62 27.13
N GLU A 263 -9.71 7.66 27.24
CA GLU A 263 -8.29 7.96 27.44
C GLU A 263 -7.69 8.68 26.23
N GLY A 264 -8.05 8.27 25.00
CA GLY A 264 -7.64 8.97 23.78
C GLY A 264 -8.08 10.43 23.75
N ALA A 265 -9.35 10.70 24.08
CA ALA A 265 -9.87 12.06 24.14
C ALA A 265 -9.19 12.92 25.22
N GLN A 266 -8.86 12.34 26.38
CA GLN A 266 -8.13 13.06 27.44
C GLN A 266 -6.69 13.37 27.04
N LEU A 267 -6.01 12.45 26.35
CA LEU A 267 -4.66 12.66 25.82
C LEU A 267 -4.65 13.73 24.74
N GLU A 268 -5.66 13.79 23.87
CA GLU A 268 -5.79 14.85 22.87
C GLU A 268 -5.98 16.23 23.51
N ASP A 269 -6.81 16.34 24.55
CA ASP A 269 -6.98 17.59 25.30
C ASP A 269 -5.69 18.01 26.02
N GLU A 270 -4.92 17.05 26.55
CA GLU A 270 -3.64 17.32 27.24
C GLU A 270 -2.55 17.75 26.26
N ILE A 271 -2.46 17.12 25.08
CA ILE A 271 -1.58 17.53 23.98
C ILE A 271 -1.94 18.93 23.49
N LYS A 272 -3.23 19.23 23.36
CA LYS A 272 -3.70 20.56 22.98
C LYS A 272 -3.31 21.61 24.01
N HIS A 273 -3.47 21.31 25.30
CA HIS A 273 -3.09 22.24 26.36
C HIS A 273 -1.57 22.47 26.43
N LEU A 274 -0.76 21.43 26.20
CA LEU A 274 0.70 21.56 26.12
C LEU A 274 1.12 22.41 24.92
N LYS A 275 0.47 22.24 23.75
CA LYS A 275 0.69 23.11 22.59
C LYS A 275 0.35 24.57 22.88
N ASP A 276 -0.77 24.84 23.54
CA ASP A 276 -1.15 26.22 23.91
C ASP A 276 -0.13 26.84 24.88
N LEU A 277 0.43 26.06 25.80
CA LEU A 277 1.50 26.51 26.72
C LEU A 277 2.84 26.75 26.00
N GLU A 278 3.15 25.96 24.98
CA GLU A 278 4.33 26.14 24.13
C GLU A 278 4.18 27.38 23.24
N GLU A 279 3.00 27.60 22.63
CA GLU A 279 2.68 28.82 21.88
C GLU A 279 2.76 30.08 22.77
N MET A 280 2.32 30.00 24.03
CA MET A 280 2.46 31.08 25.00
C MET A 280 3.92 31.33 25.41
N ARG A 281 4.78 30.30 25.39
CA ARG A 281 6.23 30.43 25.62
C ARG A 281 6.96 31.05 24.43
N GLU A 282 6.48 30.83 23.22
CA GLU A 282 7.05 31.39 21.98
C GLU A 282 6.57 32.83 21.68
N CYS A 283 5.68 33.39 22.51
CA CYS A 283 5.25 34.78 22.39
C CYS A 283 6.42 35.74 22.70
N THR A 284 6.96 36.38 21.66
CA THR A 284 8.08 37.34 21.74
C THR A 284 7.66 38.76 22.19
N PHE A 285 6.37 38.99 22.45
CA PHE A 285 5.88 40.28 22.94
C PHE A 285 6.20 40.44 24.44
N LYS A 286 7.35 41.05 24.74
CA LYS A 286 7.68 41.58 26.07
C LYS A 286 7.37 43.07 26.09
N PRO A 287 6.24 43.52 26.66
CA PRO A 287 5.97 44.95 26.76
C PRO A 287 7.06 45.59 27.62
N GLN A 288 7.71 46.63 27.09
CA GLN A 288 8.63 47.45 27.89
C GLN A 288 7.80 48.25 28.90
N LEU A 289 7.76 47.78 30.13
CA LEU A 289 7.20 48.54 31.24
C LEU A 289 8.15 49.69 31.56
N VAL A 290 7.78 50.90 31.14
CA VAL A 290 8.50 52.12 31.49
C VAL A 290 8.38 52.32 33.00
N SER A 291 9.52 52.33 33.69
CA SER A 291 9.62 52.54 35.14
C SER A 291 9.36 54.01 35.48
N SER A 292 8.10 54.42 35.51
CA SER A 292 7.71 55.58 36.31
C SER A 292 6.34 55.32 36.92
N PHE A 293 6.36 54.88 38.18
CA PHE A 293 5.19 54.97 39.05
C PHE A 293 4.86 56.45 39.26
N ARG A 294 3.86 56.97 38.54
CA ARG A 294 3.02 58.05 39.05
C ARG A 294 1.62 57.49 39.22
N SER A 295 1.20 57.40 40.48
CA SER A 295 -0.15 57.00 40.87
C SER A 295 -1.18 57.93 40.23
N PHE A 296 -1.87 57.48 39.18
CA PHE A 296 -3.06 58.14 38.69
C PHE A 296 -4.27 57.33 39.11
N ARG A 297 -5.07 57.89 40.02
CA ARG A 297 -6.41 57.41 40.38
C ARG A 297 -7.26 57.32 39.10
N PRO A 298 -8.15 56.32 38.97
CA PRO A 298 -8.95 56.16 37.76
C PRO A 298 -9.96 57.30 37.66
N SER A 299 -9.68 58.27 36.79
CA SER A 299 -10.70 59.16 36.29
C SER A 299 -11.51 58.43 35.21
N LEU A 300 -12.83 58.52 35.36
CA LEU A 300 -13.85 58.05 34.44
C LEU A 300 -13.49 58.38 32.99
N ARG A 301 -13.12 57.38 32.19
CA ARG A 301 -13.14 57.51 30.73
C ARG A 301 -14.50 57.05 30.22
N PRO A 302 -15.10 57.78 29.26
CA PRO A 302 -16.45 57.50 28.81
C PRO A 302 -16.47 56.17 28.07
N GLN A 303 -17.26 55.23 28.58
CA GLN A 303 -17.55 53.97 27.90
C GLN A 303 -18.10 54.33 26.51
N VAL A 304 -17.43 53.88 25.45
CA VAL A 304 -17.83 54.17 24.07
C VAL A 304 -19.29 53.74 23.92
N ARG A 305 -20.18 54.70 23.68
CA ARG A 305 -21.63 54.45 23.56
C ARG A 305 -21.84 53.31 22.57
N ASN A 306 -22.60 52.31 22.98
CA ASN A 306 -22.92 51.09 22.21
C ASN A 306 -21.82 50.03 22.13
N PHE A 307 -20.75 50.09 22.94
CA PHE A 307 -19.76 49.01 22.99
C PHE A 307 -20.41 47.68 23.39
N ASP A 308 -21.13 47.65 24.51
CA ASP A 308 -21.78 46.43 24.99
C ASP A 308 -22.88 45.94 24.05
N SER A 309 -23.61 46.85 23.38
CA SER A 309 -24.62 46.47 22.39
C SER A 309 -24.02 45.97 21.07
N THR A 310 -22.79 46.39 20.75
CA THR A 310 -22.03 45.90 19.59
C THR A 310 -21.42 44.54 19.88
N VAL A 311 -20.86 44.34 21.08
CA VAL A 311 -20.38 43.02 21.54
C VAL A 311 -21.55 42.04 21.65
N ALA A 312 -22.71 42.46 22.15
CA ALA A 312 -23.92 41.63 22.18
C ALA A 312 -24.41 41.27 20.77
N ARG A 313 -24.37 42.22 19.81
CA ARG A 313 -24.67 41.93 18.40
C ARG A 313 -23.70 40.93 17.79
N MET A 314 -22.40 41.07 18.04
CA MET A 314 -21.39 40.13 17.52
C MET A 314 -21.56 38.74 18.13
N LYS A 315 -21.84 38.63 19.44
CA LYS A 315 -22.12 37.36 20.10
C LYS A 315 -23.40 36.69 19.57
N ASN A 316 -24.47 37.45 19.36
CA ASN A 316 -25.69 36.92 18.76
C ASN A 316 -25.52 36.53 17.29
N ALA A 317 -24.76 37.31 16.51
CA ALA A 317 -24.45 36.97 15.12
C ALA A 317 -23.61 35.69 15.04
N HIS A 318 -22.65 35.51 15.93
CA HIS A 318 -21.84 34.28 16.01
C HIS A 318 -22.71 33.07 16.38
N LYS A 319 -23.57 33.20 17.39
CA LYS A 319 -24.50 32.15 17.79
C LYS A 319 -25.48 31.77 16.67
N GLN A 320 -26.01 32.76 15.94
CA GLN A 320 -26.87 32.51 14.78
C GLN A 320 -26.10 31.83 13.64
N HIS A 321 -24.83 32.17 13.45
CA HIS A 321 -23.99 31.56 12.42
C HIS A 321 -23.64 30.11 12.76
N GLU A 322 -23.42 29.79 14.04
CA GLU A 322 -23.29 28.42 14.53
C GLU A 322 -24.59 27.64 14.36
N GLU A 323 -25.73 28.19 14.74
CA GLU A 323 -27.04 27.54 14.55
C GLU A 323 -27.37 27.31 13.06
N LYS A 324 -26.97 28.23 12.17
CA LYS A 324 -27.09 28.07 10.71
C LYS A 324 -26.15 27.00 10.18
N ARG A 325 -24.93 26.92 10.70
CA ARG A 325 -23.95 25.89 10.34
C ARG A 325 -24.41 24.52 10.82
N ASP A 326 -24.98 24.43 12.01
CA ASP A 326 -25.57 23.21 12.56
C ASP A 326 -26.81 22.78 11.79
N ARG A 327 -27.65 23.72 11.34
CA ARG A 327 -28.77 23.44 10.42
C ARG A 327 -28.31 23.02 9.02
N SER A 328 -27.23 23.61 8.51
CA SER A 328 -26.67 23.28 7.19
C SER A 328 -25.92 21.95 7.20
N ASN A 329 -25.30 21.59 8.32
CA ASN A 329 -24.66 20.29 8.55
C ASN A 329 -25.67 19.22 9.00
N ARG A 330 -26.93 19.60 9.26
CA ARG A 330 -28.03 18.68 9.49
C ARG A 330 -28.45 18.09 8.16
N ILE A 331 -27.90 16.93 7.83
CA ILE A 331 -28.41 16.07 6.76
C ILE A 331 -29.92 15.90 7.00
N PRO A 332 -30.81 16.21 6.04
CA PRO A 332 -32.25 16.06 6.23
C PRO A 332 -32.54 14.56 6.40
N SER A 333 -32.59 14.14 7.65
CA SER A 333 -33.02 12.80 8.01
C SER A 333 -34.53 12.88 7.96
N GLY A 334 -35.15 12.20 6.99
CA GLY A 334 -36.61 12.08 6.92
C GLY A 334 -37.18 11.71 8.29
N GLU A 335 -38.42 12.16 8.56
CA GLU A 335 -39.11 12.18 9.87
C GLU A 335 -39.00 10.90 10.73
N ASN A 336 -38.60 9.77 10.14
CA ASN A 336 -38.32 8.52 10.86
C ASN A 336 -37.10 8.55 11.80
N TYR A 337 -36.05 9.34 11.51
CA TYR A 337 -34.79 9.23 12.27
C TYR A 337 -34.85 9.91 13.66
N GLU A 338 -35.61 11.00 13.81
CA GLU A 338 -35.80 11.64 15.12
C GLU A 338 -36.69 10.82 16.06
N ARG A 339 -37.66 10.08 15.50
CA ARG A 339 -38.49 9.14 16.25
C ARG A 339 -37.65 8.01 16.87
N LEU A 340 -36.65 7.53 16.11
CA LEU A 340 -35.70 6.52 16.56
C LEU A 340 -34.71 7.05 17.61
N ARG A 341 -34.33 8.33 17.56
CA ARG A 341 -33.42 8.95 18.53
C ARG A 341 -34.07 9.23 19.89
N ARG A 342 -35.38 9.46 19.92
CA ARG A 342 -36.16 9.64 21.18
C ARG A 342 -36.53 8.32 21.86
N LEU A 343 -36.45 7.20 21.14
CA LEU A 343 -36.49 5.88 21.74
C LEU A 343 -35.13 5.65 22.38
N GLY A 344 -35.05 5.75 23.71
CA GLY A 344 -33.79 5.52 24.44
C GLY A 344 -33.15 4.22 23.98
N MET A 345 -31.90 4.30 23.49
CA MET A 345 -31.16 3.13 23.05
C MET A 345 -30.96 2.18 24.22
N GLN A 346 -31.76 1.11 24.26
CA GLN A 346 -31.47 -0.05 25.06
C GLN A 346 -30.25 -0.76 24.45
N PRO A 347 -29.28 -1.19 25.26
CA PRO A 347 -28.15 -1.97 24.76
C PRO A 347 -28.69 -3.22 24.05
N PHE A 348 -28.02 -3.66 22.99
CA PHE A 348 -28.38 -4.91 22.32
C PHE A 348 -28.29 -6.05 23.34
N SER A 349 -29.44 -6.63 23.71
CA SER A 349 -29.46 -7.81 24.55
C SER A 349 -29.09 -9.01 23.69
N CYS A 350 -27.99 -9.69 23.98
CA CYS A 350 -27.72 -11.04 23.47
C CYS A 350 -28.62 -12.11 24.10
N ALA A 351 -29.54 -11.73 24.99
CA ALA A 351 -30.69 -12.57 25.28
C ALA A 351 -31.54 -12.61 24.02
N PHE A 352 -31.80 -13.81 23.51
CA PHE A 352 -32.89 -14.05 22.59
C PHE A 352 -34.14 -13.45 23.22
N ARG A 353 -34.51 -12.22 22.84
CA ARG A 353 -35.93 -11.88 22.85
C ARG A 353 -36.54 -12.96 21.97
N GLU A 354 -37.50 -13.70 22.51
CA GLU A 354 -38.44 -14.42 21.66
C GLU A 354 -38.91 -13.38 20.65
N ARG A 355 -38.38 -13.47 19.43
CA ARG A 355 -38.94 -12.71 18.32
C ARG A 355 -40.38 -13.19 18.32
N SER A 356 -41.34 -12.27 18.44
CA SER A 356 -42.71 -12.59 18.04
C SER A 356 -42.57 -13.31 16.71
N ILE A 357 -42.94 -14.58 16.68
CA ILE A 357 -42.85 -15.41 15.49
C ILE A 357 -43.56 -14.58 14.43
N ARG A 358 -42.79 -14.00 13.49
CA ARG A 358 -43.43 -13.28 12.40
C ARG A 358 -44.21 -14.35 11.67
N PRO A 359 -45.49 -14.11 11.37
CA PRO A 359 -46.26 -15.09 10.63
C PRO A 359 -45.53 -15.46 9.34
N GLN A 360 -45.71 -16.70 8.89
CA GLN A 360 -44.97 -17.24 7.75
C GLN A 360 -45.14 -16.30 6.54
N LEU A 361 -44.02 -15.89 5.94
CA LEU A 361 -44.08 -15.07 4.74
C LEU A 361 -44.63 -15.94 3.60
N LEU A 362 -45.72 -15.51 2.98
CA LEU A 362 -46.39 -16.23 1.90
C LEU A 362 -45.81 -15.84 0.54
N VAL A 363 -45.75 -14.54 0.24
CA VAL A 363 -45.31 -14.07 -1.09
C VAL A 363 -44.70 -12.68 -1.07
N TYR A 364 -43.78 -12.42 -2.00
CA TYR A 364 -43.34 -11.06 -2.34
C TYR A 364 -44.02 -10.59 -3.62
N VAL A 365 -44.56 -9.37 -3.58
CA VAL A 365 -45.21 -8.73 -4.71
C VAL A 365 -44.49 -7.43 -5.03
N ASP A 366 -43.94 -7.35 -6.24
CA ASP A 366 -43.30 -6.15 -6.75
C ASP A 366 -44.33 -5.25 -7.46
N VAL A 367 -44.49 -4.04 -6.94
CA VAL A 367 -45.45 -3.05 -7.41
C VAL A 367 -44.70 -1.92 -8.09
N LYS A 368 -44.97 -1.70 -9.38
CA LYS A 368 -44.41 -0.59 -10.14
C LYS A 368 -45.40 0.58 -10.11
N VAL A 369 -44.96 1.67 -9.48
CA VAL A 369 -45.78 2.88 -9.21
C VAL A 369 -45.58 3.94 -10.30
N GLY A 370 -44.52 3.83 -11.12
CA GLY A 370 -44.24 4.71 -12.26
C GLY A 370 -42.86 4.46 -12.88
N PRO A 371 -42.43 5.25 -13.88
CA PRO A 371 -41.10 5.13 -14.46
C PRO A 371 -40.03 5.36 -13.38
N GLY A 372 -39.20 4.34 -13.15
CA GLY A 372 -38.13 4.36 -12.15
C GLY A 372 -38.56 4.16 -10.68
N ARG A 373 -39.86 3.95 -10.39
CA ARG A 373 -40.37 3.76 -9.02
C ARG A 373 -41.00 2.38 -8.85
N THR A 374 -40.31 1.50 -8.12
CA THR A 374 -40.79 0.16 -7.74
C THR A 374 -40.77 0.04 -6.21
N GLY A 375 -41.77 -0.63 -5.66
CA GLY A 375 -41.84 -0.97 -4.25
C GLY A 375 -42.24 -2.43 -4.08
N ARG A 376 -41.62 -3.11 -3.11
CA ARG A 376 -41.87 -4.52 -2.82
C ARG A 376 -42.73 -4.66 -1.57
N ILE A 377 -43.76 -5.51 -1.64
CA ILE A 377 -44.64 -5.84 -0.53
C ILE A 377 -44.39 -7.30 -0.15
N GLY A 378 -44.06 -7.57 1.12
CA GLY A 378 -44.07 -8.92 1.67
C GLY A 378 -45.41 -9.18 2.34
N VAL A 379 -46.13 -10.20 1.90
CA VAL A 379 -47.40 -10.62 2.49
C VAL A 379 -47.13 -11.79 3.44
N HIS A 380 -47.48 -11.62 4.71
CA HIS A 380 -47.36 -12.68 5.72
C HIS A 380 -48.72 -13.32 6.02
N GLU A 381 -48.68 -14.54 6.54
CA GLU A 381 -49.85 -15.31 6.94
C GLU A 381 -50.65 -14.56 8.02
N GLY A 382 -51.94 -14.32 7.78
CA GLY A 382 -52.80 -13.53 8.67
C GLY A 382 -52.65 -12.01 8.58
N ASP A 383 -51.90 -11.49 7.60
CA ASP A 383 -51.91 -10.05 7.29
C ASP A 383 -53.27 -9.61 6.70
N ASP A 384 -53.77 -8.46 7.16
CA ASP A 384 -54.91 -7.78 6.55
C ASP A 384 -54.45 -7.08 5.26
N LEU A 385 -54.78 -7.68 4.12
CA LEU A 385 -54.40 -7.19 2.78
C LEU A 385 -54.91 -5.78 2.50
N ALA A 386 -56.08 -5.40 3.04
CA ALA A 386 -56.65 -4.06 2.91
C ALA A 386 -55.89 -3.01 3.71
N LYS A 387 -55.28 -3.43 4.83
CA LYS A 387 -54.40 -2.59 5.63
C LYS A 387 -53.02 -2.47 5.00
N LEU A 388 -52.51 -3.56 4.41
CA LEU A 388 -51.23 -3.61 3.73
C LEU A 388 -51.23 -2.72 2.47
N SER A 389 -52.29 -2.83 1.64
CA SER A 389 -52.52 -1.99 0.47
C SER A 389 -52.62 -0.50 0.84
N ARG A 390 -53.38 -0.16 1.91
CA ARG A 390 -53.49 1.21 2.45
C ARG A 390 -52.16 1.78 2.89
N ASN A 391 -51.37 1.02 3.63
CA ASN A 391 -50.09 1.48 4.14
C ASN A 391 -49.09 1.71 3.00
N PHE A 392 -49.09 0.82 2.00
CA PHE A 392 -48.28 0.98 0.80
C PHE A 392 -48.73 2.20 -0.01
N ALA A 393 -50.02 2.37 -0.24
CA ALA A 393 -50.59 3.52 -0.94
C ALA A 393 -50.25 4.85 -0.23
N LYS A 394 -50.31 4.90 1.10
CA LYS A 394 -49.87 6.06 1.88
C LYS A 394 -48.39 6.38 1.69
N THR A 395 -47.55 5.35 1.67
CA THR A 395 -46.09 5.50 1.58
C THR A 395 -45.66 5.98 0.19
N PHE A 396 -46.32 5.47 -0.86
CA PHE A 396 -46.03 5.79 -2.26
C PHE A 396 -46.94 6.86 -2.87
N GLN A 397 -47.80 7.49 -2.04
CA GLN A 397 -48.73 8.56 -2.42
C GLN A 397 -49.65 8.15 -3.58
N LEU A 398 -50.16 6.91 -3.53
CA LEU A 398 -51.12 6.39 -4.51
C LEU A 398 -52.52 6.92 -4.23
N ASP A 399 -53.31 7.08 -5.29
CA ASP A 399 -54.71 7.45 -5.20
C ASP A 399 -55.58 6.26 -4.74
N LYS A 400 -56.81 6.55 -4.30
CA LYS A 400 -57.70 5.55 -3.72
C LYS A 400 -58.05 4.44 -4.72
N SER A 401 -58.13 4.76 -6.01
CA SER A 401 -58.39 3.77 -7.07
C SER A 401 -57.21 2.79 -7.26
N ALA A 402 -55.96 3.27 -7.18
CA ALA A 402 -54.79 2.41 -7.25
C ALA A 402 -54.63 1.55 -6.01
N GLN A 403 -55.01 2.05 -4.83
CA GLN A 403 -55.01 1.27 -3.59
C GLN A 403 -55.98 0.09 -3.67
N GLU A 404 -57.23 0.32 -4.11
CA GLU A 404 -58.26 -0.73 -4.21
C GLU A 404 -57.87 -1.80 -5.25
N ARG A 405 -57.23 -1.40 -6.35
CA ARG A 405 -56.69 -2.34 -7.36
C ARG A 405 -55.51 -3.17 -6.83
N LEU A 406 -54.61 -2.54 -6.07
CA LEU A 406 -53.49 -3.25 -5.44
C LEU A 406 -53.99 -4.32 -4.47
N GLU A 407 -55.04 -4.03 -3.70
CA GLU A 407 -55.67 -4.97 -2.79
C GLU A 407 -56.24 -6.20 -3.51
N GLN A 408 -56.98 -6.01 -4.62
CA GLN A 408 -57.52 -7.12 -5.41
C GLN A 408 -56.44 -8.01 -6.02
N HIS A 409 -55.32 -7.43 -6.46
CA HIS A 409 -54.22 -8.21 -7.01
C HIS A 409 -53.42 -8.97 -5.95
N LEU A 410 -53.28 -8.42 -4.73
CA LEU A 410 -52.68 -9.14 -3.62
C LEU A 410 -53.54 -10.36 -3.23
N LEU A 411 -54.87 -10.24 -3.27
CA LEU A 411 -55.79 -11.36 -3.07
C LEU A 411 -55.59 -12.45 -4.13
N GLN A 412 -55.55 -12.07 -5.42
CA GLN A 412 -55.34 -13.02 -6.51
C GLN A 412 -53.96 -13.70 -6.48
N ALA A 413 -52.93 -12.98 -6.02
CA ALA A 413 -51.57 -13.48 -5.91
C ALA A 413 -51.38 -14.45 -4.74
N CYS A 414 -52.19 -14.34 -3.68
CA CYS A 414 -52.17 -15.28 -2.55
C CYS A 414 -52.94 -16.58 -2.84
N ASP A 415 -53.88 -16.56 -3.80
CA ASP A 415 -54.64 -17.73 -4.26
C ASP A 415 -53.88 -18.60 -5.28
N GLN A 416 -52.74 -18.13 -5.80
CA GLN A 416 -51.87 -18.92 -6.67
C GLN A 416 -50.97 -19.81 -5.80
N ASP A 417 -51.47 -21.01 -5.45
CA ASP A 417 -50.64 -22.08 -4.92
C ASP A 417 -49.40 -22.27 -5.81
N VAL A 418 -48.22 -22.23 -5.20
CA VAL A 418 -46.97 -22.59 -5.90
C VAL A 418 -47.12 -24.03 -6.35
N ASP A 419 -47.08 -24.24 -7.65
CA ASP A 419 -47.21 -25.56 -8.23
C ASP A 419 -46.13 -26.49 -7.65
N ALA A 420 -46.53 -27.36 -6.72
CA ALA A 420 -45.65 -28.30 -6.04
C ALA A 420 -44.92 -29.21 -7.03
N GLU A 421 -45.50 -29.38 -8.22
CA GLU A 421 -44.95 -30.14 -9.33
C GLU A 421 -43.75 -29.42 -9.98
N TYR A 422 -43.80 -28.10 -10.13
CA TYR A 422 -42.70 -27.27 -10.62
C TYR A 422 -41.50 -27.28 -9.65
N LEU A 423 -41.79 -27.18 -8.36
CA LEU A 423 -40.82 -27.22 -7.27
C LEU A 423 -40.10 -28.58 -7.20
N LYS A 424 -40.87 -29.66 -7.36
CA LYS A 424 -40.37 -31.04 -7.40
C LYS A 424 -39.47 -31.27 -8.61
N LYS A 425 -39.89 -30.81 -9.79
CA LYS A 425 -39.10 -30.90 -11.03
C LYS A 425 -37.79 -30.13 -10.92
N THR A 426 -37.82 -28.90 -10.44
CA THR A 426 -36.63 -28.04 -10.29
C THR A 426 -35.65 -28.60 -9.25
N THR A 427 -36.14 -29.11 -8.12
CA THR A 427 -35.29 -29.76 -7.11
C THR A 427 -34.62 -31.01 -7.67
N GLN A 428 -35.36 -31.79 -8.46
CA GLN A 428 -34.86 -33.03 -9.03
C GLN A 428 -33.82 -32.77 -10.14
N GLU A 429 -33.96 -31.70 -10.91
CA GLU A 429 -33.04 -31.30 -11.97
C GLU A 429 -31.75 -30.64 -11.46
N TYR A 430 -31.81 -29.77 -10.43
CA TYR A 430 -30.64 -28.99 -10.00
C TYR A 430 -29.96 -29.49 -8.72
N VAL A 431 -30.72 -30.10 -7.81
CA VAL A 431 -30.18 -30.55 -6.50
C VAL A 431 -29.90 -32.05 -6.51
N LEU A 432 -30.77 -32.83 -7.14
CA LEU A 432 -30.66 -34.30 -7.21
C LEU A 432 -30.14 -34.80 -8.55
N ALA A 433 -29.46 -33.92 -9.31
CA ALA A 433 -28.80 -34.30 -10.55
C ALA A 433 -27.83 -35.45 -10.31
N SER A 434 -27.86 -36.46 -11.19
CA SER A 434 -26.89 -37.55 -11.13
C SER A 434 -25.52 -37.04 -11.58
N SER A 435 -24.48 -37.32 -10.78
CA SER A 435 -23.10 -37.02 -11.15
C SER A 435 -22.53 -38.09 -12.08
N GLU A 436 -21.61 -37.69 -12.95
CA GLU A 436 -20.77 -38.62 -13.70
C GLU A 436 -19.84 -39.40 -12.76
N LYS A 437 -19.38 -40.58 -13.19
CA LYS A 437 -18.39 -41.35 -12.44
C LYS A 437 -17.00 -40.74 -12.65
N LEU A 438 -16.36 -40.32 -11.57
CA LEU A 438 -15.01 -39.79 -11.60
C LEU A 438 -13.97 -40.91 -11.64
N SER A 439 -12.92 -40.75 -12.44
CA SER A 439 -11.75 -41.64 -12.53
C SER A 439 -10.52 -41.13 -11.77
N THR A 440 -10.66 -40.04 -11.03
CA THR A 440 -9.57 -39.37 -10.31
C THR A 440 -9.30 -40.03 -8.95
N PRO A 441 -8.07 -39.91 -8.40
CA PRO A 441 -7.74 -40.43 -7.08
C PRO A 441 -8.66 -39.89 -5.97
N GLU A 442 -8.97 -40.73 -4.98
CA GLU A 442 -9.74 -40.34 -3.80
C GLU A 442 -8.88 -39.51 -2.83
N VAL A 443 -9.52 -38.54 -2.17
CA VAL A 443 -8.85 -37.73 -1.15
C VAL A 443 -8.72 -38.56 0.13
N SER A 444 -7.49 -38.75 0.58
CA SER A 444 -7.16 -39.51 1.79
C SER A 444 -5.89 -38.98 2.44
N GLY A 445 -5.95 -38.70 3.74
CA GLY A 445 -4.81 -38.25 4.54
C GLY A 445 -4.06 -39.43 5.18
N TYR A 446 -2.93 -39.12 5.83
CA TYR A 446 -2.21 -40.12 6.61
C TYR A 446 -3.02 -40.59 7.83
N ASP A 447 -3.11 -41.90 8.02
CA ASP A 447 -3.76 -42.52 9.17
C ASP A 447 -2.76 -42.68 10.33
N PHE A 448 -2.83 -41.78 11.31
CA PHE A 448 -1.97 -41.79 12.49
C PHE A 448 -2.17 -43.01 13.42
N ASN A 449 -3.23 -43.82 13.23
CA ASN A 449 -3.35 -45.09 13.94
C ASN A 449 -2.26 -46.10 13.53
N LYS A 450 -1.62 -45.89 12.37
CA LYS A 450 -0.48 -46.68 11.89
C LYS A 450 0.86 -46.31 12.55
N GLY A 451 0.86 -45.32 13.46
CA GLY A 451 2.06 -44.78 14.08
C GLY A 451 2.52 -43.45 13.46
N VAL A 452 3.78 -43.10 13.65
CA VAL A 452 4.38 -41.88 13.10
C VAL A 452 5.54 -42.25 12.18
N ASP A 453 5.26 -42.28 10.88
CA ASP A 453 6.27 -42.42 9.82
C ASP A 453 6.26 -41.17 8.94
N PHE A 454 7.34 -40.37 9.01
CA PHE A 454 7.45 -39.12 8.26
C PHE A 454 7.48 -39.32 6.74
N ASN A 455 7.95 -40.47 6.24
CA ASN A 455 7.98 -40.76 4.81
C ASN A 455 6.57 -41.00 4.31
N GLU A 456 5.81 -41.83 5.02
CA GLU A 456 4.42 -42.11 4.67
C GLU A 456 3.53 -40.87 4.84
N ILE A 457 3.81 -40.03 5.85
CA ILE A 457 3.13 -38.73 6.03
C ILE A 457 3.38 -37.82 4.81
N LEU A 458 4.63 -37.72 4.32
CA LEU A 458 4.94 -36.90 3.15
C LEU A 458 4.37 -37.51 1.87
N SER A 459 4.40 -38.84 1.71
CA SER A 459 3.80 -39.54 0.57
C SER A 459 2.28 -39.31 0.49
N SER A 460 1.59 -39.30 1.63
CA SER A 460 0.14 -39.06 1.68
C SER A 460 -0.26 -37.65 1.23
N PHE A 461 0.67 -36.69 1.15
CA PHE A 461 0.36 -35.33 0.70
C PHE A 461 -0.15 -35.29 -0.74
N SER A 462 0.21 -36.27 -1.57
CA SER A 462 -0.32 -36.45 -2.92
C SER A 462 -1.85 -36.53 -2.95
N SER A 463 -2.45 -37.26 -2.00
CA SER A 463 -3.90 -37.47 -1.85
C SER A 463 -4.57 -36.59 -0.78
N THR A 464 -3.83 -35.69 -0.11
CA THR A 464 -4.38 -34.87 0.99
C THR A 464 -5.17 -33.64 0.51
N GLY A 465 -4.82 -33.06 -0.64
CA GLY A 465 -5.47 -31.90 -1.22
C GLY A 465 -4.79 -30.55 -0.95
N PHE A 466 -5.25 -29.51 -1.64
CA PHE A 466 -4.74 -28.13 -1.54
C PHE A 466 -3.20 -28.02 -1.70
N GLN A 467 -2.52 -27.31 -0.79
CA GLN A 467 -1.07 -27.10 -0.85
C GLN A 467 -0.25 -28.35 -0.52
N ALA A 468 -0.83 -29.34 0.18
CA ALA A 468 -0.15 -30.61 0.41
C ALA A 468 0.09 -31.31 -0.94
N THR A 469 -0.93 -31.38 -1.78
CA THR A 469 -0.79 -31.95 -3.13
C THR A 469 0.21 -31.16 -3.99
N ASN A 470 0.24 -29.83 -3.90
CA ASN A 470 1.25 -29.05 -4.60
C ASN A 470 2.67 -29.31 -4.09
N LEU A 471 2.86 -29.54 -2.79
CA LEU A 471 4.17 -29.94 -2.26
C LEU A 471 4.57 -31.33 -2.78
N ALA A 472 3.67 -32.31 -2.79
CA ALA A 472 3.96 -33.63 -3.36
C ALA A 472 4.35 -33.56 -4.84
N LYS A 473 3.60 -32.77 -5.64
CA LYS A 473 3.94 -32.50 -7.05
C LYS A 473 5.28 -31.79 -7.21
N ALA A 474 5.63 -30.89 -6.30
CA ALA A 474 6.92 -30.21 -6.34
C ALA A 474 8.08 -31.15 -6.01
N ILE A 475 7.89 -32.10 -5.07
CA ILE A 475 8.86 -33.18 -4.81
C ILE A 475 9.03 -34.05 -6.07
N GLU A 476 7.93 -34.47 -6.67
CA GLU A 476 7.93 -35.25 -7.91
C GLU A 476 8.69 -34.52 -9.03
N GLU A 477 8.41 -33.23 -9.23
CA GLU A 477 9.05 -32.42 -10.27
C GLU A 477 10.55 -32.24 -10.00
N VAL A 478 10.98 -32.08 -8.73
CA VAL A 478 12.40 -32.06 -8.39
C VAL A 478 13.06 -33.43 -8.63
N ASN A 479 12.40 -34.54 -8.29
CA ASN A 479 12.94 -35.86 -8.58
C ASN A 479 13.10 -36.07 -10.09
N ARG A 480 12.13 -35.64 -10.91
CA ARG A 480 12.25 -35.63 -12.37
C ARG A 480 13.45 -34.82 -12.87
N MET A 481 13.75 -33.66 -12.26
CA MET A 481 14.96 -32.89 -12.58
C MET A 481 16.23 -33.69 -12.31
N LEU A 482 16.27 -34.48 -11.24
CA LEU A 482 17.45 -35.25 -10.80
C LEU A 482 17.66 -36.53 -11.60
N ASP A 483 16.57 -37.20 -11.93
CA ASP A 483 16.62 -38.49 -12.61
C ASP A 483 16.98 -38.31 -14.10
N TRP A 484 16.47 -37.24 -14.73
CA TRP A 484 16.68 -36.99 -16.15
C TRP A 484 18.15 -36.92 -16.57
N SER A 485 18.45 -37.52 -17.72
CA SER A 485 19.66 -37.37 -18.50
C SER A 485 19.34 -37.23 -19.99
N LEU A 486 20.31 -36.74 -20.78
CA LEU A 486 20.12 -36.60 -22.22
C LEU A 486 19.81 -37.93 -22.93
N ALA A 487 20.15 -39.07 -22.33
CA ALA A 487 19.82 -40.40 -22.85
C ALA A 487 18.32 -40.71 -22.84
N ASP A 488 17.53 -40.02 -22.00
CA ASP A 488 16.08 -40.19 -21.94
C ASP A 488 15.37 -39.51 -23.11
N ASP A 489 16.05 -38.57 -23.78
CA ASP A 489 15.53 -37.85 -24.95
C ASP A 489 15.97 -38.55 -26.25
N PRO A 490 15.10 -38.62 -27.28
CA PRO A 490 15.45 -39.20 -28.57
C PRO A 490 16.64 -38.46 -29.20
N VAL A 491 17.49 -39.19 -29.91
CA VAL A 491 18.67 -38.61 -30.60
C VAL A 491 18.20 -37.89 -31.87
N PRO A 492 18.42 -36.58 -32.01
CA PRO A 492 18.14 -35.86 -33.25
C PRO A 492 19.09 -36.28 -34.39
N ASP A 493 18.63 -36.16 -35.64
CA ASP A 493 19.43 -36.49 -36.83
C ASP A 493 20.67 -35.59 -36.99
N ASP A 494 20.62 -34.37 -36.43
CA ASP A 494 21.68 -33.36 -36.45
C ASP A 494 22.53 -33.32 -35.17
N GLU A 495 22.44 -34.34 -34.31
CA GLU A 495 23.21 -34.39 -33.06
C GLU A 495 24.73 -34.45 -33.34
N VAL A 496 25.48 -33.67 -32.57
CA VAL A 496 26.95 -33.64 -32.64
C VAL A 496 27.55 -34.99 -32.24
N ASP A 497 28.66 -35.37 -32.88
CA ASP A 497 29.32 -36.67 -32.71
C ASP A 497 29.63 -37.02 -31.24
N GLU A 498 29.89 -36.00 -30.41
CA GLU A 498 30.17 -36.12 -28.98
C GLU A 498 29.00 -36.71 -28.16
N PHE A 499 27.74 -36.52 -28.58
CA PHE A 499 26.55 -37.01 -27.87
C PHE A 499 25.79 -38.10 -28.63
N LYS A 500 26.47 -38.84 -29.52
CA LYS A 500 25.88 -39.99 -30.23
C LYS A 500 25.87 -41.28 -29.41
N THR A 501 26.78 -41.41 -28.44
CA THR A 501 26.85 -42.61 -27.59
C THR A 501 25.95 -42.46 -26.37
N GLU A 502 25.26 -43.55 -26.01
CA GLU A 502 24.39 -43.62 -24.85
C GLU A 502 25.13 -43.27 -23.54
N GLU A 503 26.39 -43.69 -23.40
CA GLU A 503 27.20 -43.43 -22.22
C GLU A 503 27.51 -41.94 -22.01
N GLU A 504 27.87 -41.21 -23.07
CA GLU A 504 28.11 -39.76 -22.97
C GLU A 504 26.81 -39.00 -22.72
N ARG A 505 25.70 -39.41 -23.34
CA ARG A 505 24.38 -38.82 -23.10
C ARG A 505 23.92 -39.01 -21.65
N ARG A 506 24.21 -40.15 -21.02
CA ARG A 506 23.88 -40.39 -19.59
C ARG A 506 24.62 -39.47 -18.63
N LYS A 507 25.82 -39.00 -19.00
CA LYS A 507 26.61 -38.04 -18.20
C LYS A 507 26.02 -36.62 -18.26
N VAL A 508 25.30 -36.27 -19.32
CA VAL A 508 24.66 -34.97 -19.45
C VAL A 508 23.36 -34.96 -18.65
N LYS A 509 23.39 -34.25 -17.52
CA LYS A 509 22.27 -34.11 -16.58
C LYS A 509 21.59 -32.75 -16.69
N THR A 510 20.43 -32.63 -16.05
CA THR A 510 19.70 -31.36 -15.95
C THR A 510 20.57 -30.31 -15.28
N LYS A 511 20.63 -29.10 -15.85
CA LYS A 511 21.28 -27.97 -15.20
C LYS A 511 20.29 -27.31 -14.24
N ILE A 512 20.53 -27.46 -12.94
CA ILE A 512 19.62 -27.00 -11.89
C ILE A 512 19.99 -25.58 -11.46
N TRP A 513 19.01 -24.70 -11.54
CA TRP A 513 19.06 -23.29 -11.15
C TRP A 513 18.34 -23.11 -9.83
N LEU A 514 19.00 -22.45 -8.88
CA LEU A 514 18.44 -22.12 -7.59
C LEU A 514 18.42 -20.61 -7.37
N SER A 515 17.22 -20.06 -7.27
CA SER A 515 16.98 -18.65 -7.04
C SER A 515 16.36 -18.45 -5.65
N TYR A 516 16.88 -17.54 -4.84
CA TYR A 516 16.40 -17.33 -3.47
C TYR A 516 16.52 -15.87 -3.03
N THR A 517 15.61 -15.43 -2.15
CA THR A 517 15.62 -14.08 -1.58
C THR A 517 16.49 -13.98 -0.32
N SER A 518 17.00 -12.77 -0.02
CA SER A 518 17.89 -12.49 1.12
C SER A 518 17.40 -13.06 2.46
N ASN A 519 16.11 -12.89 2.77
CA ASN A 519 15.53 -13.33 4.03
C ASN A 519 15.68 -14.85 4.31
N LEU A 520 15.92 -15.67 3.27
CA LEU A 520 16.18 -17.10 3.44
C LEU A 520 17.59 -17.36 3.98
N ILE A 521 18.57 -16.53 3.58
CA ILE A 521 19.92 -16.54 4.14
C ILE A 521 19.93 -15.94 5.55
N SER A 522 19.11 -14.93 5.83
CA SER A 522 18.91 -14.41 7.20
C SER A 522 18.40 -15.50 8.14
N SER A 523 17.54 -16.40 7.64
CA SER A 523 16.99 -17.52 8.40
C SER A 523 17.98 -18.69 8.56
N GLY A 524 17.55 -19.77 9.23
CA GLY A 524 18.29 -21.04 9.31
C GLY A 524 18.18 -21.90 8.03
N LEU A 525 17.52 -21.42 6.98
CA LEU A 525 17.53 -22.07 5.67
C LEU A 525 18.84 -21.85 4.93
N ARG A 526 19.69 -20.92 5.39
CA ARG A 526 21.06 -20.77 4.91
C ARG A 526 21.82 -22.09 4.92
N GLU A 527 21.71 -22.87 5.99
CA GLU A 527 22.42 -24.15 6.15
C GLU A 527 21.95 -25.19 5.13
N CYS A 528 20.68 -25.13 4.73
CA CYS A 528 20.12 -25.93 3.63
C CYS A 528 20.70 -25.51 2.27
N LEU A 529 20.72 -24.20 1.98
CA LEU A 529 21.29 -23.66 0.74
C LEU A 529 22.80 -23.98 0.64
N ARG A 530 23.52 -23.88 1.76
CA ARG A 530 24.93 -24.24 1.89
C ARG A 530 25.15 -25.72 1.61
N PHE A 531 24.29 -26.60 2.11
CA PHE A 531 24.36 -28.04 1.82
C PHE A 531 24.21 -28.33 0.31
N LEU A 532 23.25 -27.67 -0.35
CA LEU A 532 23.06 -27.81 -1.80
C LEU A 532 24.30 -27.34 -2.58
N ALA A 533 24.88 -26.20 -2.21
CA ALA A 533 26.09 -25.69 -2.83
C ALA A 533 27.31 -26.61 -2.56
N GLN A 534 27.48 -27.06 -1.31
CA GLN A 534 28.59 -27.92 -0.87
C GLN A 534 28.66 -29.24 -1.65
N HIS A 535 27.50 -29.83 -1.94
CA HIS A 535 27.41 -31.11 -2.62
C HIS A 535 27.15 -30.98 -4.14
N SER A 536 27.42 -29.80 -4.72
CA SER A 536 27.25 -29.51 -6.16
C SER A 536 25.89 -29.94 -6.71
N MET A 537 24.85 -29.79 -5.89
CA MET A 537 23.49 -30.22 -6.19
C MET A 537 22.73 -29.26 -7.11
N VAL A 538 23.29 -28.07 -7.28
CA VAL A 538 22.82 -26.98 -8.14
C VAL A 538 24.01 -26.46 -8.94
N GLN A 539 23.76 -26.00 -10.16
CA GLN A 539 24.80 -25.57 -11.09
C GLN A 539 24.81 -24.05 -11.29
N VAL A 540 23.71 -23.36 -10.98
CA VAL A 540 23.63 -21.90 -11.04
C VAL A 540 22.82 -21.38 -9.85
N MET A 541 23.30 -20.31 -9.21
CA MET A 541 22.59 -19.68 -8.10
C MET A 541 22.33 -18.20 -8.39
N ILE A 542 21.19 -17.69 -7.93
CA ILE A 542 20.81 -16.27 -8.05
C ILE A 542 20.24 -15.78 -6.73
N SER A 543 20.74 -14.64 -6.24
CA SER A 543 20.29 -14.02 -5.00
C SER A 543 20.27 -12.49 -5.11
N THR A 544 19.69 -11.82 -4.12
CA THR A 544 19.87 -10.38 -3.89
C THR A 544 21.10 -10.10 -3.02
N ALA A 545 21.53 -8.84 -2.92
CA ALA A 545 22.72 -8.43 -2.15
C ALA A 545 22.65 -8.90 -0.70
N GLY A 546 21.49 -8.72 -0.04
CA GLY A 546 21.23 -9.25 1.31
C GLY A 546 21.54 -10.75 1.46
N GLY A 547 21.26 -11.57 0.43
CA GLY A 547 21.56 -13.00 0.48
C GLY A 547 23.02 -13.36 0.25
N ILE A 548 23.85 -12.40 -0.18
CA ILE A 548 25.31 -12.53 -0.26
C ILE A 548 25.93 -12.05 1.05
N GLU A 549 25.61 -10.81 1.45
CA GLU A 549 26.25 -10.17 2.60
C GLU A 549 25.89 -10.85 3.92
N GLU A 550 24.64 -11.27 4.12
CA GLU A 550 24.25 -11.95 5.36
C GLU A 550 24.90 -13.34 5.49
N ASP A 551 25.23 -14.01 4.38
CA ASP A 551 25.99 -15.26 4.41
C ASP A 551 27.42 -15.02 4.90
N ILE A 552 28.05 -13.94 4.44
CA ILE A 552 29.41 -13.55 4.86
C ILE A 552 29.38 -13.08 6.32
N ILE A 553 28.47 -12.17 6.66
CA ILE A 553 28.30 -11.60 8.01
C ILE A 553 28.11 -12.71 9.04
N LYS A 554 27.31 -13.75 8.73
CA LYS A 554 27.10 -14.89 9.63
C LYS A 554 28.34 -15.76 9.88
N CYS A 555 29.41 -15.59 9.11
CA CYS A 555 30.72 -16.19 9.43
C CYS A 555 31.53 -15.33 10.41
N LEU A 556 31.20 -14.04 10.54
CA LEU A 556 31.86 -13.08 11.42
C LEU A 556 31.13 -12.95 12.76
N ALA A 557 29.79 -12.88 12.73
CA ALA A 557 28.95 -12.71 13.91
C ALA A 557 27.54 -13.29 13.71
N PRO A 558 26.88 -13.79 14.77
CA PRO A 558 25.58 -14.46 14.65
C PRO A 558 24.41 -13.49 14.43
N THR A 559 23.32 -14.02 13.87
CA THR A 559 21.99 -13.40 13.88
C THR A 559 21.15 -14.06 14.99
N HIS A 560 20.34 -13.28 15.69
CA HIS A 560 19.56 -13.76 16.84
C HIS A 560 18.07 -13.85 16.54
N LEU A 561 17.35 -14.66 17.32
CA LEU A 561 15.89 -14.69 17.31
C LEU A 561 15.32 -13.50 18.09
N GLY A 562 14.24 -12.93 17.57
CA GLY A 562 13.43 -11.89 18.19
C GLY A 562 11.95 -12.09 17.81
N GLU A 563 11.22 -10.99 17.69
CA GLU A 563 9.79 -11.02 17.35
C GLU A 563 9.45 -9.96 16.31
N PHE A 564 8.42 -10.23 15.50
CA PHE A 564 7.93 -9.28 14.49
C PHE A 564 7.45 -7.96 15.10
N ALA A 565 6.91 -8.00 16.31
CA ALA A 565 6.27 -6.86 16.97
C ALA A 565 7.23 -5.97 17.77
N LEU A 566 8.54 -6.27 17.79
CA LEU A 566 9.52 -5.45 18.52
C LEU A 566 9.55 -4.01 17.96
N ASP A 567 9.49 -3.03 18.87
CA ASP A 567 9.50 -1.61 18.56
C ASP A 567 10.77 -1.19 17.80
N GLY A 568 10.57 -0.64 16.60
CA GLY A 568 11.66 -0.17 15.75
C GLY A 568 12.45 0.97 16.38
N THR A 569 11.81 1.84 17.16
CA THR A 569 12.47 2.99 17.79
C THR A 569 13.45 2.53 18.88
N GLY A 570 12.99 1.66 19.78
CA GLY A 570 13.83 1.04 20.81
C GLY A 570 14.94 0.16 20.25
N LEU A 571 14.71 -0.54 19.14
CA LEU A 571 15.74 -1.29 18.43
C LEU A 571 16.82 -0.36 17.84
N ARG A 572 16.41 0.71 17.15
CA ARG A 572 17.35 1.67 16.54
C ARG A 572 18.23 2.37 17.57
N ARG A 573 17.67 2.78 18.72
CA ARG A 573 18.45 3.39 19.82
C ARG A 573 19.53 2.46 20.39
N ARG A 574 19.32 1.15 20.28
CA ARG A 574 20.27 0.12 20.73
C ARG A 574 21.19 -0.38 19.62
N GLY A 575 21.07 0.15 18.40
CA GLY A 575 21.85 -0.31 17.25
C GLY A 575 21.52 -1.75 16.84
N ILE A 576 20.25 -2.14 16.87
CA ILE A 576 19.80 -3.47 16.46
C ILE A 576 18.90 -3.35 15.23
N ASN A 577 19.24 -4.05 14.15
CA ASN A 577 18.41 -4.14 12.95
C ASN A 577 17.49 -5.37 13.03
N ARG A 578 16.24 -5.24 12.58
CA ARG A 578 15.24 -6.31 12.61
C ARG A 578 14.92 -6.81 11.21
N ILE A 579 14.97 -8.12 11.02
CA ILE A 579 14.62 -8.82 9.77
C ILE A 579 13.48 -9.79 10.10
N GLY A 580 12.23 -9.34 9.95
CA GLY A 580 11.07 -10.11 10.39
C GLY A 580 11.08 -10.32 11.91
N ASN A 581 11.26 -11.57 12.37
CA ASN A 581 11.48 -11.95 13.76
C ASN A 581 12.95 -12.29 14.07
N LEU A 582 13.90 -11.81 13.26
CA LEU A 582 15.33 -11.97 13.48
C LEU A 582 15.96 -10.62 13.85
N LEU A 583 17.06 -10.65 14.59
CA LEU A 583 17.80 -9.48 15.06
C LEU A 583 19.27 -9.58 14.65
N ALA A 584 19.75 -8.55 13.96
CA ALA A 584 21.14 -8.38 13.55
C ALA A 584 21.72 -7.14 14.25
N PRO A 585 22.63 -7.32 15.24
CA PRO A 585 23.33 -6.19 15.86
C PRO A 585 24.13 -5.39 14.82
N ASN A 586 24.23 -4.07 14.99
CA ASN A 586 25.03 -3.22 14.11
C ASN A 586 26.51 -3.59 14.11
N ASP A 587 27.03 -4.09 15.23
CA ASP A 587 28.42 -4.54 15.35
C ASP A 587 28.78 -5.60 14.29
N ASN A 588 27.80 -6.42 13.86
CA ASN A 588 27.97 -7.37 12.77
C ASN A 588 28.36 -6.68 11.45
N TYR A 589 27.77 -5.51 11.17
CA TYR A 589 28.05 -4.73 9.97
C TYR A 589 29.36 -3.95 10.09
N CYS A 590 29.76 -3.55 11.30
CA CYS A 590 31.10 -3.00 11.53
C CYS A 590 32.20 -4.05 11.27
N LEU A 591 32.01 -5.29 11.75
CA LEU A 591 32.92 -6.40 11.43
C LEU A 591 32.97 -6.69 9.93
N PHE A 592 31.83 -6.57 9.25
CA PHE A 592 31.76 -6.72 7.81
C PHE A 592 32.51 -5.62 7.06
N GLU A 593 32.39 -4.35 7.48
CA GLU A 593 33.16 -3.23 6.94
C GLU A 593 34.67 -3.50 7.03
N ASP A 594 35.16 -3.89 8.21
CA ASP A 594 36.58 -4.18 8.46
C ASP A 594 37.12 -5.32 7.58
N TRP A 595 36.26 -6.28 7.22
CA TRP A 595 36.57 -7.39 6.35
C TRP A 595 36.54 -6.99 4.87
N ILE A 596 35.43 -6.43 4.39
CA ILE A 596 35.19 -6.17 2.97
C ILE A 596 36.05 -5.02 2.43
N MET A 597 36.35 -4.00 3.23
CA MET A 597 37.16 -2.85 2.78
C MET A 597 38.55 -3.27 2.32
N LYS A 598 39.18 -4.25 2.98
CA LYS A 598 40.49 -4.79 2.59
C LYS A 598 40.42 -5.46 1.22
N ILE A 599 39.33 -6.16 0.95
CA ILE A 599 39.11 -6.90 -0.30
C ILE A 599 38.79 -5.92 -1.42
N LEU A 600 37.95 -4.91 -1.18
CA LEU A 600 37.64 -3.88 -2.16
C LEU A 600 38.89 -3.09 -2.59
N ASN A 601 39.78 -2.76 -1.64
CA ASN A 601 41.06 -2.13 -1.99
C ASN A 601 41.90 -3.00 -2.92
N ALA A 602 42.05 -4.30 -2.62
CA ALA A 602 42.80 -5.24 -3.46
C ALA A 602 42.14 -5.43 -4.84
N MET A 603 40.81 -5.53 -4.89
CA MET A 603 40.08 -5.60 -6.15
C MET A 603 40.23 -4.32 -6.99
N HIS A 604 40.30 -3.16 -6.34
CA HIS A 604 40.55 -1.89 -7.02
C HIS A 604 41.99 -1.82 -7.56
N ASP A 605 42.98 -2.31 -6.80
CA ASP A 605 44.36 -2.44 -7.29
C ASP A 605 44.45 -3.36 -8.52
N GLU A 606 43.77 -4.51 -8.50
CA GLU A 606 43.69 -5.44 -9.64
C GLU A 606 42.98 -4.78 -10.85
N GLN A 607 41.99 -3.91 -10.62
CA GLN A 607 41.32 -3.18 -11.69
C GLN A 607 42.24 -2.12 -12.32
N GLU A 608 42.97 -1.35 -11.51
CA GLU A 608 43.86 -0.29 -11.98
C GLU A 608 45.15 -0.84 -12.62
N ASN A 609 45.77 -1.85 -12.00
CA ASN A 609 47.07 -2.38 -12.41
C ASN A 609 46.96 -3.46 -13.49
N ASP A 610 46.00 -4.37 -13.36
CA ASP A 610 45.87 -5.54 -14.23
C ASP A 610 44.73 -5.41 -15.26
N GLY A 611 43.94 -4.33 -15.18
CA GLY A 611 42.81 -4.08 -16.08
C GLY A 611 41.62 -5.02 -15.86
N VAL A 612 41.48 -5.61 -14.66
CA VAL A 612 40.38 -6.53 -14.34
C VAL A 612 39.06 -5.80 -14.33
N VAL A 613 38.12 -6.18 -15.20
CA VAL A 613 36.74 -5.69 -15.15
C VAL A 613 35.89 -6.58 -14.26
N TRP A 614 35.50 -6.06 -13.10
CA TRP A 614 34.65 -6.75 -12.14
C TRP A 614 33.19 -6.79 -12.60
N SER A 615 32.53 -7.91 -12.33
CA SER A 615 31.08 -8.07 -12.44
C SER A 615 30.56 -8.67 -11.12
N PRO A 616 29.26 -8.54 -10.78
CA PRO A 616 28.73 -9.05 -9.51
C PRO A 616 29.13 -10.50 -9.22
N SER A 617 29.00 -11.40 -10.19
CA SER A 617 29.37 -12.81 -10.03
C SER A 617 30.87 -13.01 -9.77
N LYS A 618 31.76 -12.24 -10.41
CA LYS A 618 33.21 -12.28 -10.15
C LYS A 618 33.54 -11.75 -8.75
N MET A 619 32.88 -10.66 -8.32
CA MET A 619 33.04 -10.11 -6.98
C MET A 619 32.61 -11.13 -5.91
N ILE A 620 31.43 -11.75 -6.10
CA ILE A 620 30.91 -12.76 -5.17
C ILE A 620 31.82 -14.00 -5.13
N HIS A 621 32.36 -14.42 -6.28
CA HIS A 621 33.33 -15.50 -6.36
C HIS A 621 34.61 -15.16 -5.58
N ARG A 622 35.10 -13.90 -5.66
CA ARG A 622 36.20 -13.40 -4.84
C ARG A 622 35.83 -13.39 -3.35
N PHE A 623 34.65 -12.92 -2.97
CA PHE A 623 34.20 -12.93 -1.58
C PHE A 623 34.14 -14.35 -1.00
N GLY A 624 33.66 -15.33 -1.78
CA GLY A 624 33.67 -16.74 -1.40
C GLY A 624 35.07 -17.30 -1.17
N LYS A 625 36.06 -16.88 -1.97
CA LYS A 625 37.47 -17.22 -1.77
C LYS A 625 38.02 -16.60 -0.47
N GLU A 626 37.78 -15.32 -0.25
CA GLU A 626 38.36 -14.56 0.88
C GLU A 626 37.73 -14.92 2.23
N ILE A 627 36.43 -15.25 2.28
CA ILE A 627 35.79 -15.61 3.55
C ILE A 627 36.31 -16.95 4.07
N ASN A 628 36.71 -17.85 3.15
CA ASN A 628 37.36 -19.13 3.43
C ASN A 628 36.75 -19.93 4.60
N HIS A 629 35.42 -19.92 4.72
CA HIS A 629 34.72 -20.48 5.87
C HIS A 629 33.70 -21.56 5.43
N PRO A 630 33.78 -22.80 5.93
CA PRO A 630 32.94 -23.93 5.46
C PRO A 630 31.45 -23.78 5.80
N ALA A 631 31.07 -22.84 6.66
CA ALA A 631 29.67 -22.50 6.90
C ALA A 631 29.06 -21.57 5.83
N SER A 632 29.86 -20.96 4.96
CA SER A 632 29.39 -20.01 3.95
C SER A 632 28.87 -20.70 2.68
N VAL A 633 27.74 -20.24 2.17
CA VAL A 633 27.21 -20.59 0.85
C VAL A 633 28.17 -20.08 -0.24
N CYS A 634 28.62 -18.83 -0.14
CA CYS A 634 29.54 -18.21 -1.10
C CYS A 634 30.87 -18.96 -1.18
N TYR A 635 31.39 -19.45 -0.05
CA TYR A 635 32.58 -20.30 -0.02
C TYR A 635 32.40 -21.59 -0.83
N TRP A 636 31.30 -22.31 -0.63
CA TRP A 636 31.05 -23.54 -1.39
C TRP A 636 30.75 -23.28 -2.86
N ALA A 637 30.07 -22.17 -3.17
CA ALA A 637 29.87 -21.74 -4.55
C ALA A 637 31.21 -21.47 -5.25
N TYR A 638 32.15 -20.79 -4.57
CA TYR A 638 33.53 -20.61 -5.03
C TYR A 638 34.25 -21.96 -5.23
N ARG A 639 34.28 -22.81 -4.20
CA ARG A 639 35.01 -24.10 -4.20
C ARG A 639 34.53 -25.08 -5.27
N ASN A 640 33.22 -25.09 -5.54
CA ASN A 640 32.61 -25.99 -6.51
C ASN A 640 32.38 -25.32 -7.88
N ASN A 641 32.92 -24.12 -8.08
CA ASN A 641 32.80 -23.33 -9.30
C ASN A 641 31.34 -23.13 -9.76
N ILE A 642 30.43 -22.89 -8.80
CA ILE A 642 29.02 -22.58 -9.04
C ILE A 642 28.90 -21.05 -9.19
N PRO A 643 28.50 -20.52 -10.36
CA PRO A 643 28.27 -19.09 -10.51
C PRO A 643 27.08 -18.64 -9.65
N LEU A 644 27.31 -17.61 -8.83
CA LEU A 644 26.30 -16.96 -8.00
C LEU A 644 26.09 -15.53 -8.52
N PHE A 645 24.94 -15.28 -9.14
CA PHE A 645 24.58 -14.00 -9.73
C PHE A 645 23.78 -13.13 -8.74
N CYS A 646 24.02 -11.82 -8.79
CA CYS A 646 23.27 -10.83 -8.02
C CYS A 646 23.06 -9.56 -8.86
N PRO A 647 21.91 -9.42 -9.54
CA PRO A 647 21.74 -8.34 -10.52
C PRO A 647 21.69 -6.94 -9.88
N ALA A 648 21.32 -6.85 -8.60
CA ALA A 648 21.34 -5.62 -7.81
C ALA A 648 22.28 -5.77 -6.61
N ILE A 649 23.59 -5.94 -6.88
CA ILE A 649 24.62 -6.14 -5.83
C ILE A 649 24.81 -4.92 -4.91
N THR A 650 24.38 -3.74 -5.35
CA THR A 650 24.47 -2.49 -4.59
C THR A 650 23.30 -2.25 -3.64
N ASP A 651 22.26 -3.09 -3.66
CA ASP A 651 21.04 -2.92 -2.84
C ASP A 651 21.20 -3.61 -1.46
N GLY A 652 22.15 -3.14 -0.67
CA GLY A 652 22.48 -3.70 0.65
C GLY A 652 23.73 -3.11 1.28
N SER A 653 24.20 -3.72 2.36
CA SER A 653 25.45 -3.34 3.04
C SER A 653 26.68 -3.41 2.14
N ILE A 654 26.74 -4.33 1.16
CA ILE A 654 27.78 -4.30 0.12
C ILE A 654 27.77 -2.96 -0.63
N GLY A 655 26.59 -2.45 -0.95
CA GLY A 655 26.41 -1.14 -1.57
C GLY A 655 26.89 0.01 -0.69
N ASP A 656 26.58 -0.02 0.61
CA ASP A 656 27.09 0.97 1.58
C ASP A 656 28.63 0.99 1.58
N MET A 657 29.25 -0.19 1.56
CA MET A 657 30.72 -0.31 1.57
C MET A 657 31.35 0.15 0.26
N LEU A 658 30.74 -0.16 -0.88
CA LEU A 658 31.14 0.39 -2.18
C LEU A 658 31.01 1.91 -2.21
N TYR A 659 29.92 2.45 -1.65
CA TYR A 659 29.70 3.89 -1.51
C TYR A 659 30.81 4.53 -0.68
N PHE A 660 31.08 4.05 0.54
CA PHE A 660 32.15 4.61 1.38
C PHE A 660 33.55 4.45 0.77
N HIS A 661 33.81 3.32 0.13
CA HIS A 661 35.07 3.09 -0.57
C HIS A 661 35.27 4.10 -1.71
N SER A 662 34.21 4.44 -2.46
CA SER A 662 34.29 5.38 -3.61
C SER A 662 34.75 6.80 -3.22
N TYR A 663 34.44 7.26 -2.01
CA TYR A 663 34.95 8.54 -1.49
C TYR A 663 36.40 8.48 -1.04
N LYS A 664 36.86 7.32 -0.58
CA LYS A 664 38.27 7.10 -0.20
C LYS A 664 39.14 6.92 -1.44
N ARG A 665 38.64 6.21 -2.45
CA ARG A 665 39.30 5.96 -3.73
C ARG A 665 38.25 5.86 -4.85
N SER A 666 38.22 6.87 -5.71
CA SER A 666 37.32 6.94 -6.87
C SER A 666 37.79 6.02 -7.99
N GLY A 667 36.86 5.56 -8.84
CA GLY A 667 37.19 4.85 -10.09
C GLY A 667 36.90 3.35 -10.09
N PHE A 668 36.43 2.78 -8.97
CA PHE A 668 36.03 1.38 -8.91
C PHE A 668 34.77 1.13 -9.73
N VAL A 669 34.78 0.14 -10.64
CA VAL A 669 33.68 -0.12 -11.58
C VAL A 669 33.22 -1.57 -11.46
N VAL A 670 31.90 -1.75 -11.48
CA VAL A 670 31.27 -3.07 -11.50
C VAL A 670 30.34 -3.13 -12.70
N ASP A 671 30.70 -3.95 -13.68
CA ASP A 671 29.96 -4.10 -14.94
C ASP A 671 28.87 -5.18 -14.81
N LEU A 672 27.62 -4.74 -14.92
CA LEU A 672 26.44 -5.63 -14.92
C LEU A 672 26.24 -6.32 -16.28
N VAL A 673 26.75 -5.76 -17.38
CA VAL A 673 26.53 -6.25 -18.73
C VAL A 673 27.27 -7.58 -18.96
N GLN A 674 28.46 -7.73 -18.40
CA GLN A 674 29.16 -9.02 -18.37
C GLN A 674 28.34 -10.13 -17.70
N ASP A 675 27.66 -9.81 -16.60
CA ASP A 675 26.89 -10.80 -15.84
C ASP A 675 25.60 -11.20 -16.56
N ILE A 676 24.87 -10.28 -17.19
CA ILE A 676 23.67 -10.63 -17.98
C ILE A 676 24.03 -11.51 -19.18
N ARG A 677 25.17 -11.29 -19.83
CA ARG A 677 25.66 -12.19 -20.89
C ARG A 677 25.96 -13.57 -20.32
N ARG A 678 26.73 -13.63 -19.23
CA ARG A 678 27.13 -14.89 -18.62
C ARG A 678 25.93 -15.70 -18.16
N VAL A 679 24.96 -15.11 -17.46
CA VAL A 679 23.77 -15.84 -17.00
C VAL A 679 22.92 -16.35 -18.17
N ASN A 680 22.75 -15.56 -19.23
CA ASN A 680 22.03 -16.02 -20.42
C ASN A 680 22.77 -17.16 -21.13
N ASP A 681 24.10 -17.07 -21.24
CA ASP A 681 24.94 -18.13 -21.80
C ASP A 681 24.85 -19.43 -20.98
N GLU A 682 24.78 -19.34 -19.64
CA GLU A 682 24.61 -20.51 -18.78
C GLU A 682 23.31 -21.27 -19.10
N ALA A 683 22.25 -20.56 -19.47
CA ALA A 683 20.96 -21.14 -19.84
C ALA A 683 21.01 -21.70 -21.28
N MET A 684 21.52 -20.93 -22.23
CA MET A 684 21.62 -21.32 -23.64
C MET A 684 22.46 -22.59 -23.86
N LYS A 685 23.53 -22.77 -23.08
CA LYS A 685 24.40 -23.94 -23.17
C LYS A 685 23.80 -25.21 -22.54
N ALA A 686 22.68 -25.11 -21.84
CA ALA A 686 22.09 -26.24 -21.13
C ALA A 686 21.12 -27.03 -22.02
N ARG A 687 21.29 -28.36 -22.06
CA ARG A 687 20.35 -29.27 -22.76
C ARG A 687 18.95 -29.22 -22.14
N LYS A 688 18.86 -29.40 -20.81
CA LYS A 688 17.68 -29.11 -20.01
C LYS A 688 17.99 -28.23 -18.83
N THR A 689 17.02 -27.40 -18.44
CA THR A 689 17.10 -26.61 -17.21
C THR A 689 15.97 -26.95 -16.25
N GLY A 690 16.34 -27.14 -14.99
CA GLY A 690 15.40 -27.25 -13.87
C GLY A 690 15.52 -26.02 -13.01
N VAL A 691 14.41 -25.35 -12.71
CA VAL A 691 14.41 -24.08 -11.97
C VAL A 691 13.67 -24.24 -10.65
N ILE A 692 14.36 -23.91 -9.55
CA ILE A 692 13.80 -23.86 -8.21
C ILE A 692 13.87 -22.40 -7.72
N VAL A 693 12.71 -21.77 -7.52
CA VAL A 693 12.61 -20.39 -7.03
C VAL A 693 12.03 -20.38 -5.62
N LEU A 694 12.82 -19.91 -4.67
CA LEU A 694 12.43 -19.72 -3.28
C LEU A 694 12.22 -18.21 -3.01
N GLY A 695 11.00 -17.75 -3.20
CA GLY A 695 10.63 -16.33 -3.12
C GLY A 695 10.17 -15.72 -4.45
N GLY A 696 10.42 -14.43 -4.62
CA GLY A 696 9.96 -13.65 -5.76
C GLY A 696 10.93 -12.51 -6.10
N GLY A 697 10.43 -11.44 -6.72
CA GLY A 697 11.20 -10.25 -7.04
C GLY A 697 12.27 -10.48 -8.11
N LEU A 698 13.35 -9.70 -8.01
CA LEU A 698 14.42 -9.67 -9.01
C LEU A 698 15.01 -11.04 -9.31
N VAL A 699 15.20 -11.87 -8.28
CA VAL A 699 15.85 -13.19 -8.42
C VAL A 699 14.97 -14.17 -9.19
N LYS A 700 13.64 -14.12 -9.01
CA LYS A 700 12.69 -14.90 -9.82
C LYS A 700 12.76 -14.43 -11.27
N HIS A 701 12.57 -13.12 -11.48
CA HIS A 701 12.49 -12.57 -12.82
C HIS A 701 13.78 -12.80 -13.61
N HIS A 702 14.95 -12.56 -13.00
CA HIS A 702 16.25 -12.73 -13.66
C HIS A 702 16.52 -14.19 -14.05
N CYS A 703 16.18 -15.15 -13.17
CA CYS A 703 16.30 -16.58 -13.47
C CYS A 703 15.41 -16.99 -14.65
N MET A 704 14.15 -16.58 -14.63
CA MET A 704 13.19 -16.93 -15.68
C MET A 704 13.50 -16.22 -17.00
N ASN A 705 14.01 -15.00 -16.95
CA ASN A 705 14.40 -14.25 -18.14
C ASN A 705 15.66 -14.82 -18.80
N ALA A 706 16.59 -15.42 -18.05
CA ALA A 706 17.70 -16.17 -18.65
C ALA A 706 17.19 -17.43 -19.38
N ASN A 707 16.21 -18.13 -18.79
CA ASN A 707 15.62 -19.33 -19.39
C ASN A 707 14.69 -19.02 -20.59
N LEU A 708 14.19 -17.79 -20.71
CA LEU A 708 13.52 -17.33 -21.94
C LEU A 708 14.42 -17.47 -23.17
N MET A 709 15.73 -17.22 -23.04
CA MET A 709 16.66 -17.24 -24.17
C MET A 709 16.72 -18.61 -24.84
N ARG A 710 16.52 -19.69 -24.07
CA ARG A 710 16.45 -21.08 -24.55
C ARG A 710 15.02 -21.57 -24.82
N ASN A 711 14.07 -20.65 -24.97
CA ASN A 711 12.64 -20.92 -25.16
C ASN A 711 11.97 -21.64 -23.98
N GLY A 712 12.41 -21.32 -22.76
CA GLY A 712 11.76 -21.68 -21.51
C GLY A 712 12.46 -22.79 -20.72
N ALA A 713 12.21 -22.85 -19.41
CA ALA A 713 12.68 -23.93 -18.54
C ALA A 713 11.85 -25.22 -18.69
N ASP A 714 12.48 -26.38 -18.57
CA ASP A 714 11.84 -27.70 -18.74
C ASP A 714 11.09 -28.15 -17.47
N PHE A 715 11.67 -27.89 -16.31
CA PHE A 715 11.10 -28.24 -15.01
C PHE A 715 11.10 -27.00 -14.11
N VAL A 716 9.99 -26.74 -13.41
CA VAL A 716 9.87 -25.51 -12.62
C VAL A 716 9.12 -25.72 -11.31
N VAL A 717 9.75 -25.29 -10.21
CA VAL A 717 9.15 -25.26 -8.87
C VAL A 717 9.28 -23.87 -8.27
N TYR A 718 8.15 -23.25 -7.96
CA TYR A 718 8.07 -21.99 -7.23
C TYR A 718 7.59 -22.21 -5.80
N VAL A 719 8.27 -21.61 -4.85
CA VAL A 719 7.93 -21.62 -3.43
C VAL A 719 7.88 -20.17 -2.95
N ASN A 720 6.69 -19.59 -2.89
CA ASN A 720 6.53 -18.20 -2.49
C ASN A 720 5.17 -17.92 -1.85
N THR A 721 5.03 -16.73 -1.29
CA THR A 721 3.80 -16.31 -0.58
C THR A 721 3.03 -15.24 -1.34
N ALA A 722 3.54 -14.80 -2.49
CA ALA A 722 2.97 -13.69 -3.25
C ALA A 722 1.73 -14.16 -4.02
N GLN A 723 0.77 -13.25 -4.17
CA GLN A 723 -0.56 -13.51 -4.72
C GLN A 723 -0.73 -12.79 -6.05
N GLU A 724 -1.51 -13.35 -6.97
CA GLU A 724 -1.62 -12.86 -8.34
C GLU A 724 -2.47 -11.58 -8.50
N PHE A 725 -3.37 -11.28 -7.54
CA PHE A 725 -4.37 -10.23 -7.70
C PHE A 725 -3.81 -8.81 -7.84
N ASP A 726 -2.55 -8.60 -7.42
CA ASP A 726 -1.87 -7.30 -7.49
C ASP A 726 -1.09 -7.10 -8.81
N GLY A 727 -1.10 -8.09 -9.71
CA GLY A 727 -0.40 -8.04 -11.00
C GLY A 727 1.13 -8.08 -10.88
N SER A 728 1.68 -8.46 -9.73
CA SER A 728 3.13 -8.54 -9.54
C SER A 728 3.74 -9.80 -10.18
N ASP A 729 4.91 -9.67 -10.81
CA ASP A 729 5.68 -10.85 -11.27
C ASP A 729 5.96 -11.83 -10.12
N SER A 730 6.17 -11.33 -8.90
CA SER A 730 6.35 -12.17 -7.71
C SER A 730 5.14 -13.08 -7.46
N GLY A 731 3.94 -12.52 -7.61
CA GLY A 731 2.66 -13.17 -7.34
C GLY A 731 2.12 -14.02 -8.49
N ALA A 732 2.61 -13.79 -9.71
CA ALA A 732 2.24 -14.53 -10.91
C ALA A 732 2.24 -16.06 -10.70
N ARG A 733 1.26 -16.72 -11.31
CA ARG A 733 1.25 -18.19 -11.43
C ARG A 733 2.29 -18.62 -12.48
N PRO A 734 2.84 -19.84 -12.40
CA PRO A 734 3.77 -20.32 -13.42
C PRO A 734 3.19 -20.28 -14.85
N ASP A 735 1.87 -20.45 -14.98
CA ASP A 735 1.15 -20.35 -16.26
C ASP A 735 1.35 -19.00 -16.97
N GLU A 736 1.45 -17.90 -16.22
CA GLU A 736 1.80 -16.60 -16.82
C GLU A 736 3.20 -16.64 -17.44
N ALA A 737 4.17 -17.30 -16.79
CA ALA A 737 5.52 -17.43 -17.35
C ALA A 737 5.57 -18.33 -18.60
N VAL A 738 4.60 -19.22 -18.80
CA VAL A 738 4.43 -19.97 -20.06
C VAL A 738 4.05 -19.03 -21.19
N SER A 739 3.16 -18.05 -20.96
CA SER A 739 2.74 -17.10 -22.01
C SER A 739 3.89 -16.25 -22.55
N TRP A 740 4.94 -16.03 -21.74
CA TRP A 740 6.15 -15.30 -22.14
C TRP A 740 7.20 -16.18 -22.81
N GLY A 741 7.06 -17.52 -22.80
CA GLY A 741 8.13 -18.44 -23.21
C GLY A 741 9.26 -18.57 -22.18
N LYS A 742 9.06 -18.11 -20.94
CA LYS A 742 10.01 -18.29 -19.83
C LYS A 742 9.94 -19.73 -19.27
N ILE A 743 8.80 -20.40 -19.45
CA ILE A 743 8.57 -21.82 -19.17
C ILE A 743 8.11 -22.48 -20.46
N ARG A 744 8.55 -23.71 -20.72
CA ARG A 744 8.10 -24.44 -21.92
C ARG A 744 6.63 -24.83 -21.84
N MET A 745 5.98 -24.96 -22.98
CA MET A 745 4.56 -25.34 -23.08
C MET A 745 4.28 -26.78 -22.59
N ASP A 746 5.27 -27.67 -22.70
CA ASP A 746 5.20 -29.07 -22.27
C ASP A 746 5.66 -29.29 -20.81
N ALA A 747 6.08 -28.23 -20.12
CA ALA A 747 6.51 -28.31 -18.73
C ALA A 747 5.32 -28.57 -17.78
N ARG A 748 5.61 -29.10 -16.59
CA ARG A 748 4.61 -29.31 -15.52
C ARG A 748 4.93 -28.44 -14.31
N PRO A 749 4.84 -27.10 -14.44
CA PRO A 749 5.34 -26.21 -13.41
C PRO A 749 4.45 -26.26 -12.15
N VAL A 750 5.09 -26.20 -10.97
CA VAL A 750 4.39 -26.28 -9.68
C VAL A 750 4.66 -25.04 -8.84
N LYS A 751 3.60 -24.49 -8.22
CA LYS A 751 3.70 -23.39 -7.24
C LYS A 751 3.16 -23.83 -5.88
N VAL A 752 3.94 -23.62 -4.83
CA VAL A 752 3.59 -23.92 -3.44
C VAL A 752 3.48 -22.64 -2.61
N GLY A 753 2.35 -22.49 -1.90
CA GLY A 753 1.94 -21.34 -1.07
C GLY A 753 2.36 -21.40 0.42
N PRO A 754 1.76 -20.58 1.31
CA PRO A 754 2.45 -19.45 1.91
C PRO A 754 3.29 -19.69 3.19
N LYS A 755 3.60 -20.92 3.61
CA LYS A 755 4.47 -21.13 4.79
C LYS A 755 5.92 -21.39 4.38
N ARG A 756 6.66 -20.29 4.19
CA ARG A 756 8.08 -20.21 3.74
C ARG A 756 9.04 -21.15 4.50
N SER A 757 8.76 -21.46 5.76
CA SER A 757 9.72 -22.09 6.68
C SER A 757 9.72 -23.62 6.66
N VAL A 758 8.65 -24.27 6.19
CA VAL A 758 8.48 -25.73 6.30
C VAL A 758 8.91 -26.44 5.00
N LEU A 759 8.84 -25.75 3.86
CA LEU A 759 9.01 -26.40 2.55
C LEU A 759 10.47 -26.69 2.18
N CYS A 760 11.37 -25.76 2.50
CA CYS A 760 12.80 -25.91 2.17
C CYS A 760 13.44 -27.08 2.95
N PHE A 761 12.87 -27.43 4.11
CA PHE A 761 13.25 -28.56 4.94
C PHE A 761 12.88 -29.91 4.29
N VAL A 762 11.71 -30.00 3.64
CA VAL A 762 11.25 -31.22 2.95
C VAL A 762 12.12 -31.56 1.73
N PHE A 763 12.52 -30.55 0.96
CA PHE A 763 13.42 -30.75 -0.20
C PHE A 763 14.82 -31.23 0.18
N CYS A 764 15.36 -30.76 1.31
CA CYS A 764 16.66 -31.22 1.81
C CYS A 764 16.59 -32.63 2.40
N LEU A 765 15.47 -32.99 3.05
CA LEU A 765 15.27 -34.30 3.65
C LEU A 765 15.17 -35.44 2.63
N GLU A 766 14.44 -35.26 1.52
CA GLU A 766 14.39 -36.30 0.48
C GLU A 766 15.75 -36.51 -0.19
N ARG A 767 16.49 -35.42 -0.43
CA ARG A 767 17.80 -35.52 -1.08
C ARG A 767 18.91 -36.02 -0.14
N ALA A 768 18.79 -35.78 1.17
CA ALA A 768 19.63 -36.42 2.17
C ALA A 768 19.43 -37.95 2.20
N LYS A 769 18.21 -38.44 1.94
CA LYS A 769 17.98 -39.89 1.76
C LYS A 769 18.65 -40.42 0.50
N VAL A 770 18.54 -39.72 -0.63
CA VAL A 770 19.21 -40.13 -1.89
C VAL A 770 20.73 -40.15 -1.74
N LEU A 771 21.32 -39.15 -1.07
CA LEU A 771 22.76 -39.15 -0.76
C LEU A 771 23.17 -40.26 0.21
N ASN A 772 22.37 -40.56 1.23
CA ASN A 772 22.65 -41.67 2.14
C ASN A 772 22.51 -43.02 1.43
N GLN A 773 21.58 -43.16 0.48
CA GLN A 773 21.44 -44.35 -0.34
C GLN A 773 22.58 -44.50 -1.36
N ALA A 774 23.07 -43.39 -1.94
CA ALA A 774 24.26 -43.39 -2.80
C ALA A 774 25.53 -43.73 -2.01
N ARG A 775 25.75 -43.12 -0.83
CA ARG A 775 26.89 -43.48 0.05
C ARG A 775 26.84 -44.92 0.56
N ALA A 776 25.64 -45.43 0.86
CA ALA A 776 25.45 -46.83 1.22
C ALA A 776 25.70 -47.82 0.04
N ARG A 777 25.55 -47.36 -1.21
CA ARG A 777 25.91 -48.14 -2.42
C ARG A 777 27.40 -48.03 -2.75
N ASP A 778 28.02 -46.89 -2.47
CA ASP A 778 29.44 -46.62 -2.77
C ASP A 778 30.40 -46.98 -1.63
N GLY A 779 29.91 -47.50 -0.50
CA GLY A 779 30.74 -48.01 0.60
C GLY A 779 31.62 -46.96 1.28
N LEU A 780 31.10 -45.74 1.47
CA LEU A 780 31.76 -44.62 2.17
C LEU A 780 31.04 -44.23 3.47
#